data_AF-A0A3M1FXH6-F1
#
_entry.id   AF-A0A3M1FXH6-F1
#
_cell.length_a   1.000
_cell.length_b   1.000
_cell.length_c   1.000
_cell.angle_alpha   90.00
_cell.angle_beta   90.00
_cell.angle_gamma   90.00
#
_symmetry.space_group_name_H-M   'P 1'
#
loop_
_entity.id
_entity.type
_entity.pdbx_description
1 polymer ?
#
loop_
_entity_poly.entity_id
_entity_poly.type
_entity_poly.pdbx_seq_one_letter_code
_entity_poly.pdbx_strand_id
1 'polypeptide(L)'
;SIVGVSLPSFFLALILQLGLLKWSQTTGVRLLPVGGFGWDAHIVLPAVVLAARPLAQIFRITYLTVADALRQDYVRTAQGKGLRHYRIMGRHVLRNATIPVLTTVGLSLRFSLSSLPVVEFFFGWPGVGFTLLKAIARRDDNLTIILVLCLGVLFILVNLLLDLSYRLIDPRLRDGPNGPRPRSGRFAFRASLGEVLTGLREWFIRLTRRGKERSEPDPFRALLARREIPVQAGAQDYRRARRSAWVRGTLGNGPFLLGLLIVGALAVVFFLGPQFAPHSPYTTQGLEYVDGQFRAPPFAPDAIHPLGTDALGRDVLSLILAGAQQTLLLALSVVAVRLVVGFVLGALAGWFSDTWLDRGLVGLAEVLAAFPTLLLAMILILGLGIRQGMPAFLIGLSLVGWGEIMQFVRSETLSIRPRPFIESAVAVGQTAPRIVWQHVLPNLLPALISLAALEMGAVLMLLGELGFIGIFIGGGAFAELDIGAAPYHYSDVPEWGALLSNVRSYARSYPWMAVYPALAFFLAILGFNLFGEGLRRMVETVGIGVRWVLNRTTFAVVLVLLLGLGWVRENTGAVAIYRQQAQTFDASRSLALARELADPALQGRGLDTPGLDAAADQIAAAFQALGLQPAGEDLTYFQPRVRSYERLDDIPRLELDTGPAPVYRTDYVEYPSFFRNLGAATGPVEVFVAGEL
;
A
#
# COMPACT_ATOMS: atom_id res chain seq x y z
N SER A 1 4.75 17.82 14.25
CA SER A 1 4.90 18.50 12.94
C SER A 1 4.35 17.59 11.85
N ILE A 2 3.56 18.09 10.89
CA ILE A 2 3.00 17.26 9.78
C ILE A 2 4.11 16.67 8.92
N VAL A 3 5.20 17.42 8.72
CA VAL A 3 6.40 16.99 8.00
C VAL A 3 6.98 15.71 8.61
N GLY A 4 7.20 15.68 9.92
CA GLY A 4 7.76 14.50 10.60
C GLY A 4 6.85 13.28 10.60
N VAL A 5 5.52 13.47 10.57
CA VAL A 5 4.55 12.36 10.44
C VAL A 5 4.52 11.83 9.00
N SER A 6 4.84 12.68 8.03
CA SER A 6 4.81 12.36 6.60
C SER A 6 6.12 11.75 6.09
N LEU A 7 7.17 11.73 6.92
CA LEU A 7 8.50 11.27 6.53
C LEU A 7 8.64 9.75 6.72
N PRO A 8 8.83 8.97 5.64
CA PRO A 8 9.06 7.54 5.77
C PRO A 8 10.36 7.23 6.49
N SER A 9 10.36 6.15 7.29
CA SER A 9 11.52 5.71 8.05
C SER A 9 12.71 5.37 7.15
N PHE A 10 12.47 4.68 6.03
CA PHE A 10 13.49 4.37 5.02
C PHE A 10 14.12 5.65 4.43
N PHE A 11 13.30 6.67 4.19
CA PHE A 11 13.79 7.90 3.56
C PHE A 11 14.62 8.73 4.55
N LEU A 12 14.17 8.81 5.81
CA LEU A 12 14.95 9.44 6.87
C LEU A 12 16.28 8.71 7.08
N ALA A 13 16.26 7.37 7.15
CA ALA A 13 17.48 6.57 7.27
C ALA A 13 18.46 6.85 6.12
N LEU A 14 17.94 6.87 4.88
CA LEU A 14 18.72 7.18 3.69
C LEU A 14 19.36 8.58 3.76
N ILE A 15 18.57 9.63 4.04
CA ILE A 15 19.09 11.01 4.12
C ILE A 15 20.14 11.14 5.22
N LEU A 16 19.91 10.56 6.40
CA LEU A 16 20.88 10.62 7.50
C LEU A 16 22.17 9.89 7.14
N GLN A 17 22.08 8.71 6.53
CA GLN A 17 23.24 7.94 6.09
C GLN A 17 24.05 8.69 5.03
N LEU A 18 23.39 9.20 3.99
CA LEU A 18 24.04 9.98 2.92
C LEU A 18 24.62 11.30 3.44
N GLY A 19 23.91 11.99 4.33
CA GLY A 19 24.34 13.23 4.95
C GLY A 19 25.61 13.05 5.78
N LEU A 20 25.67 11.99 6.59
CA LEU A 20 26.85 11.66 7.39
C LEU A 20 28.02 11.17 6.54
N LEU A 21 27.77 10.39 5.48
CA LEU A 21 28.80 10.01 4.52
C LEU A 21 29.41 11.23 3.84
N LYS A 22 28.57 12.14 3.33
CA LYS A 22 29.02 13.40 2.70
C LYS A 22 29.77 14.30 3.69
N TRP A 23 29.28 14.39 4.94
CA TRP A 23 29.98 15.10 6.00
C TRP A 23 31.37 14.52 6.27
N SER A 24 31.47 13.20 6.42
CA SER A 24 32.75 12.53 6.67
C SER A 24 33.72 12.69 5.49
N GLN A 25 33.22 12.67 4.25
CA GLN A 25 34.04 12.89 3.05
C GLN A 25 34.55 14.33 2.94
N THR A 26 33.76 15.32 3.36
CA THR A 26 34.11 16.74 3.26
C THR A 26 34.97 17.25 4.41
N THR A 27 34.75 16.74 5.63
CA THR A 27 35.45 17.22 6.84
C THR A 27 36.58 16.30 7.30
N GLY A 28 36.62 15.05 6.81
CA GLY A 28 37.52 14.01 7.30
C GLY A 28 37.14 13.43 8.67
N VAL A 29 36.13 13.99 9.36
CA VAL A 29 35.72 13.57 10.70
C VAL A 29 34.48 12.69 10.65
N ARG A 30 34.56 11.50 11.26
CA ARG A 30 33.42 10.59 11.43
C ARG A 30 32.65 10.94 12.70
N LEU A 31 31.50 11.61 12.55
CA LEU A 31 30.63 11.97 13.68
C LEU A 31 29.95 10.75 14.32
N LEU A 32 29.32 9.91 13.49
CA LEU A 32 28.57 8.73 13.91
C LEU A 32 28.84 7.58 12.94
N PRO A 33 28.82 6.33 13.41
CA PRO A 33 28.85 5.18 12.53
C PRO A 33 27.58 5.13 11.67
N VAL A 34 27.76 4.97 10.36
CA VAL A 34 26.67 4.95 9.36
C VAL A 34 25.98 3.59 9.21
N GLY A 35 26.45 2.59 9.94
CA GLY A 35 25.93 1.22 10.00
C GLY A 35 26.87 0.33 10.82
N GLY A 36 26.43 -0.89 11.11
CA GLY A 36 27.07 -1.83 12.01
C GLY A 36 26.24 -2.08 13.27
N PHE A 37 26.59 -3.15 13.98
CA PHE A 37 25.97 -3.51 15.26
C PHE A 37 26.84 -3.06 16.42
N GLY A 38 26.24 -2.41 17.42
CA GLY A 38 26.92 -2.00 18.64
C GLY A 38 25.98 -1.29 19.61
N TRP A 39 26.19 -1.51 20.91
CA TRP A 39 25.45 -0.84 22.01
C TRP A 39 26.04 0.53 22.38
N ASP A 40 26.83 1.11 21.48
CA ASP A 40 27.58 2.35 21.60
C ASP A 40 26.98 3.42 20.66
N ALA A 41 27.81 4.20 19.95
CA ALA A 41 27.33 5.16 18.96
C ALA A 41 26.50 4.52 17.82
N HIS A 42 26.62 3.22 17.58
CA HIS A 42 25.87 2.50 16.53
C HIS A 42 24.35 2.49 16.76
N ILE A 43 23.88 2.65 18.00
CA ILE A 43 22.43 2.68 18.29
C ILE A 43 21.77 4.02 17.96
N VAL A 44 22.55 5.10 17.88
CA VAL A 44 22.03 6.46 17.80
C VAL A 44 21.20 6.67 16.54
N LEU A 45 21.72 6.29 15.36
CA LEU A 45 21.00 6.47 14.11
C LEU A 45 19.75 5.60 13.99
N PRO A 46 19.79 4.27 14.25
CA PRO A 46 18.58 3.46 14.34
C PRO A 46 17.54 4.05 15.29
N ALA A 47 17.94 4.49 16.48
CA ALA A 47 17.03 5.04 17.48
C ALA A 47 16.40 6.36 17.02
N VAL A 48 17.17 7.26 16.41
CA VAL A 48 16.66 8.53 15.86
C VAL A 48 15.64 8.27 14.75
N VAL A 49 15.92 7.34 13.84
CA VAL A 49 14.99 6.99 12.75
C VAL A 49 13.70 6.39 13.31
N LEU A 50 13.80 5.44 14.24
CA LEU A 50 12.65 4.81 14.89
C LEU A 50 11.81 5.82 15.70
N ALA A 51 12.46 6.77 16.37
CA ALA A 51 11.78 7.74 17.23
C ALA A 51 11.19 8.94 16.47
N ALA A 52 11.68 9.26 15.27
CA ALA A 52 11.30 10.49 14.56
C ALA A 52 9.78 10.64 14.34
N ARG A 53 9.12 9.61 13.78
CA ARG A 53 7.68 9.63 13.54
C ARG A 53 6.86 9.63 14.85
N PRO A 54 7.13 8.73 15.82
CA PRO A 54 6.52 8.78 17.15
C PRO A 54 6.63 10.15 17.82
N LEU A 55 7.83 10.74 17.85
CA LEU A 55 8.05 12.05 18.45
C LEU A 55 7.22 13.12 17.74
N ALA A 56 7.14 13.07 16.41
CA ALA A 56 6.30 14.00 15.65
C ALA A 56 4.80 13.87 15.96
N GLN A 57 4.32 12.64 16.17
CA GLN A 57 2.93 12.33 16.56
C GLN A 57 2.65 12.76 18.01
N ILE A 58 3.49 12.35 18.96
CA ILE A 58 3.39 12.72 20.38
C ILE A 58 3.41 14.25 20.52
N PHE A 59 4.34 14.93 19.87
CA PHE A 59 4.40 16.40 19.88
C PHE A 59 3.11 17.03 19.34
N ARG A 60 2.57 16.50 18.23
CA ARG A 60 1.32 17.01 17.63
C ARG A 60 0.14 16.84 18.58
N ILE A 61 -0.06 15.64 19.13
CA ILE A 61 -1.19 15.39 20.04
C ILE A 61 -1.03 16.17 21.33
N THR A 62 0.18 16.26 21.89
CA THR A 62 0.46 17.10 23.06
C THR A 62 0.10 18.54 22.79
N TYR A 63 0.53 19.11 21.66
CA TYR A 63 0.21 20.49 21.29
C TYR A 63 -1.31 20.71 21.14
N LEU A 64 -2.00 19.83 20.41
CA LEU A 64 -3.45 19.96 20.18
C LEU A 64 -4.23 19.85 21.50
N THR A 65 -3.93 18.85 22.32
CA THR A 65 -4.64 18.61 23.58
C THR A 65 -4.38 19.69 24.62
N VAL A 66 -3.15 20.21 24.69
CA VAL A 66 -2.82 21.36 25.54
C VAL A 66 -3.52 22.62 25.03
N ALA A 67 -3.52 22.87 23.72
CA ALA A 67 -4.18 24.03 23.13
C ALA A 67 -5.71 24.00 23.35
N ASP A 68 -6.33 22.84 23.22
CA ASP A 68 -7.75 22.65 23.49
C ASP A 68 -8.06 22.79 24.98
N ALA A 69 -7.26 22.18 25.85
CA ALA A 69 -7.39 22.29 27.29
C ALA A 69 -7.31 23.76 27.77
N LEU A 70 -6.42 24.56 27.19
CA LEU A 70 -6.30 25.99 27.50
C LEU A 70 -7.55 26.81 27.13
N ARG A 71 -8.37 26.34 26.19
CA ARG A 71 -9.62 27.01 25.76
C ARG A 71 -10.84 26.63 26.60
N GLN A 72 -10.70 25.66 27.50
CA GLN A 72 -11.81 25.16 28.31
C GLN A 72 -12.20 26.13 29.43
N ASP A 73 -13.48 26.12 29.80
CA ASP A 73 -14.04 27.04 30.80
C ASP A 73 -13.46 26.84 32.21
N TYR A 74 -12.99 25.63 32.55
CA TYR A 74 -12.30 25.40 33.82
C TYR A 74 -10.96 26.14 33.92
N VAL A 75 -10.26 26.35 32.80
CA VAL A 75 -9.02 27.15 32.75
C VAL A 75 -9.34 28.63 32.92
N ARG A 76 -10.37 29.13 32.22
CA ARG A 76 -10.87 30.50 32.40
C ARG A 76 -11.28 30.77 33.85
N THR A 77 -11.97 29.82 34.47
CA THR A 77 -12.36 29.90 35.88
C THR A 77 -11.13 29.92 36.81
N ALA A 78 -10.13 29.08 36.53
CA ALA A 78 -8.89 29.07 37.31
C ALA A 78 -8.10 30.39 37.20
N GLN A 79 -8.07 30.99 36.01
CA GLN A 79 -7.51 32.33 35.78
C GLN A 79 -8.30 33.42 36.52
N GLY A 80 -9.63 33.37 36.47
CA GLY A 80 -10.51 34.30 37.20
C GLY A 80 -10.38 34.21 38.72
N LYS A 81 -9.94 33.06 39.26
CA LYS A 81 -9.58 32.88 40.67
C LYS A 81 -8.18 33.38 41.05
N GLY A 82 -7.42 33.93 40.10
CA GLY A 82 -6.06 34.45 40.34
C GLY A 82 -4.99 33.38 40.53
N LEU A 83 -5.22 32.13 40.09
CA LEU A 83 -4.20 31.08 40.16
C LEU A 83 -2.99 31.42 39.27
N ARG A 84 -1.79 31.23 39.78
CA ARG A 84 -0.54 31.44 39.02
C ARG A 84 -0.46 30.47 37.84
N HIS A 85 0.05 30.95 36.69
CA HIS A 85 0.08 30.22 35.41
C HIS A 85 0.69 28.81 35.51
N TYR A 86 1.76 28.63 36.28
CA TYR A 86 2.38 27.31 36.46
C TYR A 86 1.48 26.28 37.18
N ARG A 87 0.61 26.72 38.11
CA ARG A 87 -0.36 25.82 38.76
C ARG A 87 -1.47 25.44 37.82
N ILE A 88 -1.93 26.39 36.99
CA ILE A 88 -2.92 26.14 35.93
C ILE A 88 -2.34 25.13 34.95
N MET A 89 -1.11 25.37 34.47
CA MET A 89 -0.42 24.48 33.54
C MET A 89 -0.21 23.09 34.14
N GLY A 90 0.43 22.97 35.30
CA GLY A 90 0.75 21.68 35.91
C GLY A 90 -0.46 20.88 36.37
N ARG A 91 -1.37 21.49 37.13
CA ARG A 91 -2.44 20.76 37.83
C ARG A 91 -3.72 20.62 37.00
N HIS A 92 -4.01 21.56 36.10
CA HIS A 92 -5.25 21.58 35.34
C HIS A 92 -5.05 21.21 33.86
N VAL A 93 -4.04 21.77 33.19
CA VAL A 93 -3.83 21.54 31.75
C VAL A 93 -3.07 20.24 31.51
N LEU A 94 -1.84 20.11 32.03
CA LEU A 94 -0.99 18.94 31.78
C LEU A 94 -1.61 17.65 32.30
N ARG A 95 -2.24 17.67 33.48
CA ARG A 95 -2.91 16.49 34.03
C ARG A 95 -4.06 15.99 33.15
N ASN A 96 -4.79 16.90 32.49
CA ASN A 96 -5.87 16.53 31.57
C ASN A 96 -5.32 16.12 30.18
N ALA A 97 -4.21 16.72 29.75
CA ALA A 97 -3.52 16.33 28.51
C ALA A 97 -2.77 14.99 28.64
N THR A 98 -2.41 14.57 29.86
CA THR A 98 -1.63 13.35 30.13
C THR A 98 -2.29 12.09 29.54
N ILE A 99 -3.62 11.97 29.62
CA ILE A 99 -4.34 10.79 29.13
C ILE A 99 -4.18 10.63 27.60
N PRO A 100 -4.59 11.60 26.75
CA PRO A 100 -4.34 11.52 25.31
C PRO A 100 -2.87 11.33 24.94
N VAL A 101 -1.96 11.98 25.65
CA VAL A 101 -0.52 11.91 25.39
C VAL A 101 0.01 10.50 25.66
N LEU A 102 -0.34 9.88 26.79
CA LEU A 102 0.06 8.50 27.12
C LEU A 102 -0.54 7.49 26.13
N THR A 103 -1.81 7.65 25.76
CA THR A 103 -2.44 6.82 24.73
C THR A 103 -1.70 6.94 23.40
N THR A 104 -1.29 8.16 23.04
CA THR A 104 -0.51 8.41 21.82
C THR A 104 0.87 7.79 21.88
N VAL A 105 1.56 7.83 23.03
CA VAL A 105 2.85 7.15 23.23
C VAL A 105 2.70 5.66 22.93
N GLY A 106 1.65 5.02 23.43
CA GLY A 106 1.40 3.58 23.19
C GLY A 106 1.10 3.26 21.74
N LEU A 107 0.26 4.04 21.09
CA LEU A 107 -0.02 3.88 19.66
C LEU A 107 1.25 4.13 18.82
N SER A 108 2.04 5.13 19.18
CA SER A 108 3.27 5.50 18.45
C SER A 108 4.36 4.42 18.54
N LEU A 109 4.46 3.73 19.69
CA LEU A 109 5.43 2.64 19.84
C LEU A 109 5.12 1.47 18.90
N ARG A 110 3.83 1.16 18.68
CA ARG A 110 3.38 0.14 17.70
C ARG A 110 3.85 0.45 16.29
N PHE A 111 3.73 1.72 15.88
CA PHE A 111 4.24 2.17 14.58
C PHE A 111 5.76 2.10 14.48
N SER A 112 6.48 2.40 15.57
CA SER A 112 7.95 2.31 15.61
C SER A 112 8.41 0.88 15.33
N LEU A 113 7.82 -0.07 16.06
CA LEU A 113 8.13 -1.48 15.91
C LEU A 113 7.83 -1.97 14.49
N SER A 114 6.72 -1.52 13.88
CA SER A 114 6.36 -1.87 12.50
C SER A 114 7.44 -1.47 11.47
N SER A 115 8.22 -0.42 11.75
CA SER A 115 9.31 0.03 10.89
C SER A 115 10.67 -0.64 11.16
N LEU A 116 10.76 -1.52 12.16
CA LEU A 116 12.02 -2.17 12.54
C LEU A 116 12.74 -2.89 11.39
N PRO A 117 12.07 -3.72 10.55
CA PRO A 117 12.78 -4.42 9.48
C PRO A 117 13.52 -3.48 8.52
N VAL A 118 12.90 -2.33 8.24
CA VAL A 118 13.48 -1.28 7.39
C VAL A 118 14.74 -0.70 8.04
N VAL A 119 14.65 -0.33 9.32
CA VAL A 119 15.76 0.29 10.06
C VAL A 119 16.91 -0.69 10.26
N GLU A 120 16.61 -1.93 10.63
CA GLU A 120 17.61 -3.00 10.78
C GLU A 120 18.40 -3.21 9.49
N PHE A 121 17.72 -3.17 8.34
CA PHE A 121 18.37 -3.30 7.05
C PHE A 121 19.34 -2.14 6.75
N PHE A 122 18.90 -0.88 6.87
CA PHE A 122 19.71 0.28 6.51
C PHE A 122 21.03 0.37 7.28
N PHE A 123 20.95 0.06 8.58
CA PHE A 123 22.07 0.14 9.49
C PHE A 123 22.79 -1.22 9.65
N GLY A 124 22.34 -2.29 9.00
CA GLY A 124 22.99 -3.61 9.09
C GLY A 124 22.90 -4.22 10.49
N TRP A 125 21.79 -4.00 11.19
CA TRP A 125 21.54 -4.54 12.52
C TRP A 125 21.02 -5.99 12.40
N PRO A 126 21.63 -6.99 13.06
CA PRO A 126 21.29 -8.40 12.90
C PRO A 126 20.03 -8.77 13.70
N GLY A 127 18.87 -8.25 13.27
CA GLY A 127 17.58 -8.53 13.89
C GLY A 127 16.70 -9.51 13.10
N VAL A 128 15.51 -9.75 13.65
CA VAL A 128 14.49 -10.63 13.04
C VAL A 128 13.99 -10.04 11.72
N GLY A 129 13.82 -8.72 11.65
CA GLY A 129 13.37 -8.03 10.44
C GLY A 129 14.41 -8.09 9.32
N PHE A 130 15.69 -7.95 9.65
CA PHE A 130 16.79 -8.16 8.70
C PHE A 130 16.85 -9.60 8.19
N THR A 131 16.64 -10.57 9.07
CA THR A 131 16.62 -11.99 8.70
C THR A 131 15.42 -12.31 7.81
N LEU A 132 14.25 -11.74 8.11
CA LEU A 132 13.05 -11.83 7.30
C LEU A 132 13.26 -11.27 5.91
N LEU A 133 13.91 -10.12 5.79
CA LEU A 133 14.28 -9.53 4.51
C LEU A 133 15.23 -10.42 3.69
N LYS A 134 16.19 -11.07 4.35
CA LYS A 134 17.05 -12.06 3.70
C LYS A 134 16.29 -13.28 3.23
N ALA A 135 15.31 -13.76 4.01
CA ALA A 135 14.47 -14.89 3.63
C ALA A 135 13.64 -14.55 2.37
N ILE A 136 13.02 -13.37 2.33
CA ILE A 136 12.28 -12.85 1.16
C ILE A 136 13.22 -12.76 -0.05
N ALA A 137 14.42 -12.19 0.12
CA ALA A 137 15.39 -12.06 -0.96
C ALA A 137 15.88 -13.43 -1.49
N ARG A 138 15.94 -14.44 -0.63
CA ARG A 138 16.30 -15.83 -0.98
C ARG A 138 15.11 -16.66 -1.47
N ARG A 139 13.90 -16.08 -1.52
CA ARG A 139 12.64 -16.78 -1.83
C ARG A 139 12.39 -17.99 -0.93
N ASP A 140 12.83 -17.90 0.31
CA ASP A 140 12.51 -18.90 1.32
C ASP A 140 11.14 -18.57 1.90
N ASP A 141 10.08 -18.99 1.20
CA ASP A 141 8.70 -18.71 1.57
C ASP A 141 8.36 -19.28 2.95
N ASN A 142 8.90 -20.46 3.27
CA ASN A 142 8.70 -21.10 4.57
C ASN A 142 9.32 -20.28 5.70
N LEU A 143 10.60 -19.93 5.58
CA LEU A 143 11.28 -19.12 6.59
C LEU A 143 10.64 -17.73 6.70
N THR A 144 10.25 -17.14 5.57
CA THR A 144 9.53 -15.86 5.53
C THR A 144 8.27 -15.96 6.38
N ILE A 145 7.35 -16.88 6.06
CA ILE A 145 6.09 -17.04 6.80
C ILE A 145 6.33 -17.29 8.30
N ILE A 146 7.28 -18.18 8.66
CA ILE A 146 7.61 -18.45 10.06
C ILE A 146 8.09 -17.19 10.78
N LEU A 147 9.01 -16.43 10.18
CA LEU A 147 9.54 -15.20 10.77
C LEU A 147 8.46 -14.12 10.87
N VAL A 148 7.58 -13.99 9.88
CA VAL A 148 6.47 -13.02 9.97
C VAL A 148 5.50 -13.41 11.10
N LEU A 149 5.18 -14.71 11.25
CA LEU A 149 4.31 -15.19 12.33
C LEU A 149 4.96 -15.00 13.70
N CYS A 150 6.24 -15.34 13.86
CA CYS A 150 6.99 -15.13 15.11
C CYS A 150 7.02 -13.65 15.49
N LEU A 151 7.26 -12.78 14.51
CA LEU A 151 7.25 -11.34 14.70
C LEU A 151 5.83 -10.87 15.08
N GLY A 152 4.77 -11.37 14.41
CA GLY A 152 3.39 -11.11 14.81
C GLY A 152 3.10 -11.46 16.28
N VAL A 153 3.54 -12.64 16.74
CA VAL A 153 3.39 -13.05 18.15
C VAL A 153 4.17 -12.14 19.09
N LEU A 154 5.43 -11.81 18.76
CA LEU A 154 6.24 -10.88 19.55
C LEU A 154 5.53 -9.54 19.73
N PHE A 155 4.93 -9.02 18.67
CA PHE A 155 4.20 -7.76 18.74
C PHE A 155 2.94 -7.85 19.57
N ILE A 156 2.19 -8.95 19.50
CA ILE A 156 1.04 -9.19 20.39
C ILE A 156 1.49 -9.20 21.85
N LEU A 157 2.62 -9.84 22.16
CA LEU A 157 3.20 -9.85 23.51
C LEU A 157 3.61 -8.45 23.97
N VAL A 158 4.30 -7.69 23.12
CA VAL A 158 4.69 -6.30 23.44
C VAL A 158 3.44 -5.43 23.65
N ASN A 159 2.40 -5.59 22.83
CA ASN A 159 1.13 -4.89 22.98
C ASN A 159 0.47 -5.22 24.33
N LEU A 160 0.44 -6.49 24.71
CA LEU A 160 -0.09 -6.92 26.00
C LEU A 160 0.70 -6.32 27.17
N LEU A 161 2.03 -6.28 27.06
CA LEU A 161 2.91 -5.66 28.07
C LEU A 161 2.65 -4.15 28.18
N LEU A 162 2.47 -3.47 27.05
CA LEU A 162 2.11 -2.06 27.02
C LEU A 162 0.77 -1.81 27.70
N ASP A 163 -0.26 -2.57 27.34
CA ASP A 163 -1.59 -2.43 27.93
C ASP A 163 -1.57 -2.72 29.44
N LEU A 164 -0.76 -3.69 29.89
CA LEU A 164 -0.53 -3.93 31.31
C LEU A 164 0.17 -2.76 32.00
N SER A 165 1.23 -2.21 31.38
CA SER A 165 1.96 -1.06 31.91
C SER A 165 1.07 0.18 32.02
N TYR A 166 0.15 0.40 31.07
CA TYR A 166 -0.84 1.48 31.15
C TYR A 166 -1.78 1.33 32.34
N ARG A 167 -2.24 0.10 32.62
CA ARG A 167 -3.08 -0.17 33.81
C ARG A 167 -2.33 0.03 35.13
N LEU A 168 -0.99 0.02 35.12
CA LEU A 168 -0.17 0.30 36.29
C LEU A 168 0.04 1.81 36.49
N ILE A 169 0.24 2.55 35.40
CA ILE A 169 0.46 4.01 35.43
C ILE A 169 -0.87 4.76 35.70
N ASP A 170 -1.93 4.37 34.98
CA ASP A 170 -3.30 4.89 34.92
C ASP A 170 -4.38 4.14 35.74
N PRO A 171 -4.52 4.21 37.08
CA PRO A 171 -5.56 3.45 37.78
C PRO A 171 -7.00 3.86 37.38
N ARG A 172 -7.24 5.05 36.82
CA ARG A 172 -8.58 5.46 36.33
C ARG A 172 -8.98 4.77 35.03
N LEU A 173 -8.01 4.23 34.29
CA LEU A 173 -8.26 3.34 33.15
C LEU A 173 -8.67 1.92 33.61
N ARG A 174 -8.54 1.59 34.90
CA ARG A 174 -9.09 0.35 35.47
C ARG A 174 -10.60 0.41 35.66
N ASP A 175 -11.12 1.61 35.97
CA ASP A 175 -12.50 1.83 36.41
C ASP A 175 -13.16 3.00 35.62
N GLY A 176 -13.38 2.82 34.32
CA GLY A 176 -14.18 3.77 33.53
C GLY A 176 -15.68 3.65 33.85
N PRO A 177 -16.38 4.73 34.25
CA PRO A 177 -17.83 4.70 34.43
C PRO A 177 -18.49 4.59 33.04
N ASN A 178 -19.21 3.49 32.81
CA ASN A 178 -20.01 3.11 31.61
C ASN A 178 -19.34 2.23 30.53
N GLY A 179 -18.20 1.59 30.79
CA GLY A 179 -17.77 0.44 29.97
C GLY A 179 -18.50 -0.83 30.41
N PRO A 180 -19.00 -1.71 29.50
CA PRO A 180 -19.49 -3.03 29.89
C PRO A 180 -18.38 -3.74 30.69
N ARG A 181 -18.68 -4.14 31.92
CA ARG A 181 -17.73 -4.80 32.82
C ARG A 181 -17.01 -5.95 32.09
N PRO A 182 -15.68 -5.95 31.96
CA PRO A 182 -14.97 -7.15 31.57
C PRO A 182 -14.99 -8.08 32.78
N ARG A 183 -15.90 -9.05 32.80
CA ARG A 183 -15.77 -10.20 33.68
C ARG A 183 -14.46 -10.91 33.32
N SER A 184 -13.49 -10.77 34.22
CA SER A 184 -12.29 -11.56 34.42
C SER A 184 -12.11 -12.80 33.52
N GLY A 185 -11.10 -12.72 32.66
CA GLY A 185 -10.08 -13.76 32.46
C GLY A 185 -10.52 -15.22 32.32
N ARG A 186 -10.73 -15.66 31.07
CA ARG A 186 -10.10 -16.82 30.42
C ARG A 186 -10.71 -16.96 29.02
N PHE A 187 -9.87 -17.22 28.02
CA PHE A 187 -10.23 -17.53 26.63
C PHE A 187 -11.60 -18.23 26.49
N ALA A 188 -12.60 -17.55 25.91
CA ALA A 188 -13.95 -18.09 25.77
C ALA A 188 -14.51 -17.87 24.36
N PHE A 189 -13.77 -18.32 23.34
CA PHE A 189 -14.28 -18.52 21.98
C PHE A 189 -15.54 -19.42 21.96
N ARG A 190 -15.70 -20.30 22.96
CA ARG A 190 -16.88 -21.15 23.16
C ARG A 190 -18.10 -20.45 23.80
N ALA A 191 -17.92 -19.36 24.53
CA ALA A 191 -19.04 -18.60 25.12
C ALA A 191 -19.73 -17.69 24.08
N SER A 192 -18.99 -17.23 23.07
CA SER A 192 -19.49 -16.43 21.96
C SER A 192 -20.61 -17.13 21.16
N LEU A 193 -20.55 -18.45 20.97
CA LEU A 193 -21.57 -19.18 20.20
C LEU A 193 -22.89 -19.36 20.98
N GLY A 194 -22.81 -19.54 22.31
CA GLY A 194 -23.98 -19.61 23.18
C GLY A 194 -24.69 -18.26 23.33
N GLU A 195 -23.94 -17.17 23.39
CA GLU A 195 -24.47 -15.80 23.38
C GLU A 195 -25.07 -15.41 22.03
N VAL A 196 -24.53 -15.92 20.91
CA VAL A 196 -25.10 -15.74 19.57
C VAL A 196 -26.43 -16.47 19.41
N LEU A 197 -26.55 -17.72 19.89
CA LEU A 197 -27.79 -18.49 19.84
C LEU A 197 -28.90 -17.93 20.76
N THR A 198 -28.52 -17.45 21.94
CA THR A 198 -29.45 -16.77 22.85
C THR A 198 -29.83 -15.37 22.35
N GLY A 199 -28.89 -14.64 21.74
CA GLY A 199 -29.14 -13.37 21.06
C GLY A 199 -30.08 -13.49 19.86
N LEU A 200 -29.98 -14.56 19.07
CA LEU A 200 -30.91 -14.89 17.99
C LEU A 200 -32.32 -15.21 18.50
N ARG A 201 -32.43 -15.94 19.61
CA ARG A 201 -33.70 -16.25 20.28
C ARG A 201 -34.37 -14.99 20.85
N GLU A 202 -33.59 -14.10 21.46
CA GLU A 202 -34.11 -12.82 21.97
C GLU A 202 -34.49 -11.83 20.86
N TRP A 203 -33.74 -11.82 19.75
CA TRP A 203 -34.06 -11.03 18.56
C TRP A 203 -35.41 -11.45 17.95
N PHE A 204 -35.70 -12.76 17.93
CA PHE A 204 -37.00 -13.30 17.48
C PHE A 204 -38.17 -12.91 18.42
N ILE A 205 -37.91 -12.82 19.73
CA ILE A 205 -38.91 -12.40 20.74
C ILE A 205 -39.15 -10.88 20.71
N ARG A 206 -38.14 -10.07 20.36
CA ARG A 206 -38.31 -8.60 20.21
C ARG A 206 -39.01 -8.21 18.91
N LEU A 207 -38.92 -9.03 17.85
CA LEU A 207 -39.69 -8.80 16.62
C LEU A 207 -41.21 -8.91 16.82
N THR A 208 -41.67 -9.57 17.89
CA THR A 208 -43.09 -9.85 18.14
C THR A 208 -43.71 -8.99 19.25
N ARG A 209 -42.95 -8.07 19.89
CA ARG A 209 -43.45 -7.22 20.97
C ARG A 209 -43.23 -5.73 20.68
N ARG A 210 -44.22 -5.12 20.00
CA ARG A 210 -44.41 -3.65 19.96
C ARG A 210 -44.88 -3.16 21.33
N GLY A 211 -43.92 -2.83 22.20
CA GLY A 211 -44.15 -2.09 23.44
C GLY A 211 -44.26 -0.59 23.16
N LYS A 212 -45.37 0.00 23.57
CA LYS A 212 -45.75 1.42 23.39
C LYS A 212 -45.09 2.25 24.49
N GLU A 213 -43.94 2.88 24.21
CA GLU A 213 -43.35 3.87 25.12
C GLU A 213 -44.03 5.23 24.93
N ARG A 214 -44.53 5.77 26.05
CA ARG A 214 -45.20 7.07 26.15
C ARG A 214 -44.16 8.18 26.09
N SER A 215 -44.33 9.09 25.16
CA SER A 215 -43.59 10.35 25.05
C SER A 215 -44.07 11.32 26.13
N GLU A 216 -43.21 11.71 27.07
CA GLU A 216 -43.47 12.87 27.93
C GLU A 216 -43.31 14.19 27.14
N PRO A 217 -44.05 15.26 27.48
CA PRO A 217 -43.95 16.53 26.78
C PRO A 217 -42.62 17.24 27.06
N ASP A 218 -41.97 17.68 25.99
CA ASP A 218 -40.70 18.40 25.97
C ASP A 218 -40.75 19.71 26.81
N PRO A 219 -39.97 19.83 27.90
CA PRO A 219 -39.97 20.99 28.78
C PRO A 219 -39.39 22.26 28.12
N PHE A 220 -38.79 22.15 26.94
CA PHE A 220 -38.13 23.26 26.26
C PHE A 220 -39.02 24.02 25.27
N ARG A 221 -40.21 23.50 24.94
CA ARG A 221 -41.17 24.19 24.05
C ARG A 221 -41.69 25.51 24.65
N ALA A 222 -41.85 25.56 25.97
CA ALA A 222 -42.31 26.74 26.69
C ALA A 222 -41.22 27.83 26.85
N LEU A 223 -39.94 27.43 26.86
CA LEU A 223 -38.79 28.35 26.93
C LEU A 223 -38.50 29.00 25.58
N LEU A 224 -38.72 28.28 24.48
CA LEU A 224 -38.54 28.80 23.11
C LEU A 224 -39.63 29.80 22.72
N ALA A 225 -40.85 29.68 23.26
CA ALA A 225 -41.93 30.63 23.05
C ALA A 225 -41.74 31.97 23.79
N ARG A 226 -40.81 32.05 24.76
CA ARG A 226 -40.58 33.24 25.61
C ARG A 226 -39.33 34.06 25.28
N ARG A 227 -38.50 33.62 24.33
CA ARG A 227 -37.29 34.34 23.92
C ARG A 227 -37.41 34.78 22.48
N GLU A 228 -38.01 35.94 22.27
CA GLU A 228 -37.68 36.79 21.12
C GLU A 228 -36.22 37.22 21.27
N ILE A 229 -35.29 36.39 20.80
CA ILE A 229 -33.90 36.78 20.61
C ILE A 229 -33.91 37.73 19.41
N PRO A 230 -33.51 39.01 19.56
CA PRO A 230 -33.41 39.92 18.43
C PRO A 230 -32.23 39.48 17.56
N VAL A 231 -32.48 38.59 16.59
CA VAL A 231 -31.53 38.27 15.53
C VAL A 231 -31.71 39.31 14.42
N GLN A 232 -31.30 40.55 14.69
CA GLN A 232 -31.08 41.55 13.65
C GLN A 232 -29.60 41.51 13.21
N ALA A 233 -29.15 40.35 12.74
CA ALA A 233 -27.93 40.29 11.92
C ALA A 233 -28.39 40.44 10.47
N GLY A 234 -28.11 41.59 9.84
CA GLY A 234 -28.54 41.86 8.47
C GLY A 234 -28.02 40.79 7.51
N ALA A 235 -28.79 40.46 6.46
CA ALA A 235 -28.37 39.51 5.44
C ALA A 235 -27.00 39.87 4.81
N GLN A 236 -26.62 41.14 4.85
CA GLN A 236 -25.31 41.64 4.41
C GLN A 236 -24.19 41.28 5.40
N ASP A 237 -24.43 41.39 6.71
CA ASP A 237 -23.45 41.02 7.75
C ASP A 237 -23.21 39.52 7.77
N TYR A 238 -24.26 38.72 7.55
CA TYR A 238 -24.12 37.27 7.37
C TYR A 238 -23.30 36.92 6.12
N ARG A 239 -23.54 37.59 4.97
CA ARG A 239 -22.75 37.39 3.75
C ARG A 239 -21.28 37.80 3.93
N ARG A 240 -21.01 38.93 4.59
CA ARG A 240 -19.65 39.40 4.91
C ARG A 240 -18.94 38.47 5.88
N ALA A 241 -19.60 38.05 6.96
CA ALA A 241 -19.09 37.09 7.93
C ALA A 241 -18.76 35.75 7.26
N ARG A 242 -19.67 35.23 6.42
CA ARG A 242 -19.45 34.00 5.65
C ARG A 242 -18.32 34.11 4.64
N ARG A 243 -18.21 35.22 3.90
CA ARG A 243 -17.09 35.48 2.97
C ARG A 243 -15.77 35.56 3.73
N SER A 244 -15.75 36.26 4.87
CA SER A 244 -14.57 36.34 5.74
C SER A 244 -14.16 34.99 6.32
N ALA A 245 -15.12 34.12 6.65
CA ALA A 245 -14.87 32.77 7.13
C ALA A 245 -14.28 31.89 6.02
N TRP A 246 -14.81 31.99 4.79
CA TRP A 246 -14.25 31.30 3.62
C TRP A 246 -12.83 31.76 3.29
N VAL A 247 -12.58 33.06 3.25
CA VAL A 247 -11.24 33.62 3.00
C VAL A 247 -10.26 33.18 4.09
N ARG A 248 -10.66 33.25 5.38
CA ARG A 248 -9.81 32.77 6.49
C ARG A 248 -9.59 31.26 6.45
N GLY A 249 -10.62 30.48 6.10
CA GLY A 249 -10.56 29.01 6.05
C GLY A 249 -9.77 28.46 4.86
N THR A 250 -9.66 29.22 3.77
CA THR A 250 -8.92 28.84 2.54
C THR A 250 -7.56 29.54 2.48
N LEU A 251 -7.55 30.87 2.27
CA LEU A 251 -6.32 31.66 2.10
C LEU A 251 -5.55 31.84 3.42
N GLY A 252 -6.24 31.84 4.55
CA GLY A 252 -5.60 31.86 5.88
C GLY A 252 -5.05 30.51 6.34
N ASN A 253 -5.24 29.45 5.56
CA ASN A 253 -4.90 28.08 5.92
C ASN A 253 -3.70 27.59 5.12
N GLY A 254 -2.49 27.95 5.58
CA GLY A 254 -1.23 27.57 4.94
C GLY A 254 -1.11 26.07 4.60
N PRO A 255 -1.44 25.15 5.53
CA PRO A 255 -1.46 23.71 5.24
C PRO A 255 -2.39 23.33 4.09
N PHE A 256 -3.58 23.93 4.01
CA PHE A 256 -4.52 23.65 2.92
C PHE A 256 -3.97 24.09 1.57
N LEU A 257 -3.42 25.31 1.46
CA LEU A 257 -2.88 25.83 0.19
C LEU A 257 -1.68 25.02 -0.29
N LEU A 258 -0.73 24.72 0.61
CA LEU A 258 0.44 23.92 0.26
C LEU A 258 0.05 22.48 -0.09
N GLY A 259 -0.88 21.89 0.67
CA GLY A 259 -1.42 20.57 0.38
C GLY A 259 -2.14 20.53 -0.98
N LEU A 260 -2.97 21.54 -1.27
CA LEU A 260 -3.67 21.68 -2.55
C LEU A 260 -2.70 21.82 -3.72
N LEU A 261 -1.64 22.62 -3.57
CA LEU A 261 -0.58 22.76 -4.57
C LEU A 261 0.08 21.41 -4.88
N ILE A 262 0.51 20.69 -3.84
CA ILE A 262 1.22 19.41 -4.01
C ILE A 262 0.28 18.34 -4.59
N VAL A 263 -0.93 18.19 -4.04
CA VAL A 263 -1.93 17.23 -4.55
C VAL A 263 -2.35 17.60 -5.98
N GLY A 264 -2.46 18.89 -6.30
CA GLY A 264 -2.72 19.37 -7.67
C GLY A 264 -1.59 18.99 -8.63
N ALA A 265 -0.33 19.19 -8.24
CA ALA A 265 0.82 18.77 -9.04
C ALA A 265 0.84 17.24 -9.24
N LEU A 266 0.54 16.47 -8.20
CA LEU A 266 0.44 15.00 -8.30
C LEU A 266 -0.71 14.56 -9.19
N ALA A 267 -1.84 15.27 -9.18
CA ALA A 267 -2.95 14.99 -10.10
C ALA A 267 -2.54 15.26 -11.56
N VAL A 268 -1.78 16.32 -11.83
CA VAL A 268 -1.22 16.58 -13.17
C VAL A 268 -0.27 15.44 -13.59
N VAL A 269 0.64 15.02 -12.72
CA VAL A 269 1.54 13.88 -12.99
C VAL A 269 0.75 12.57 -13.15
N PHE A 270 -0.33 12.38 -12.38
CA PHE A 270 -1.19 11.21 -12.51
C PHE A 270 -1.89 11.14 -13.87
N PHE A 271 -2.44 12.24 -14.38
CA PHE A 271 -3.14 12.21 -15.67
C PHE A 271 -2.20 12.32 -16.88
N LEU A 272 -1.11 13.09 -16.77
CA LEU A 272 -0.27 13.48 -17.89
C LEU A 272 1.20 13.04 -17.76
N GLY A 273 1.61 12.42 -16.65
CA GLY A 273 2.99 12.06 -16.34
C GLY A 273 3.73 11.31 -17.45
N PRO A 274 3.19 10.20 -17.99
CA PRO A 274 3.84 9.47 -19.07
C PRO A 274 4.04 10.29 -20.35
N GLN A 275 3.22 11.31 -20.62
CA GLN A 275 3.39 12.18 -21.79
C GLN A 275 4.55 13.16 -21.61
N PHE A 276 4.93 13.45 -20.37
CA PHE A 276 6.08 14.27 -20.01
C PHE A 276 7.34 13.43 -19.71
N ALA A 277 7.26 12.10 -19.83
CA ALA A 277 8.42 11.24 -19.66
C ALA A 277 9.41 11.45 -20.82
N PRO A 278 10.69 11.82 -20.55
CA PRO A 278 11.67 12.05 -21.61
C PRO A 278 11.99 10.77 -22.38
N HIS A 279 11.92 9.61 -21.73
CA HIS A 279 12.21 8.31 -22.31
C HIS A 279 11.10 7.31 -21.98
N SER A 280 11.06 6.20 -22.72
CA SER A 280 10.18 5.08 -22.38
C SER A 280 10.66 4.44 -21.07
N PRO A 281 9.77 4.24 -20.07
CA PRO A 281 10.13 3.61 -18.80
C PRO A 281 10.41 2.09 -18.94
N TYR A 282 10.26 1.52 -20.13
CA TYR A 282 10.52 0.10 -20.41
C TYR A 282 11.78 -0.11 -21.26
N THR A 283 12.37 0.95 -21.80
CA THR A 283 13.58 0.85 -22.60
C THR A 283 14.79 0.75 -21.69
N THR A 284 15.46 -0.40 -21.73
CA THR A 284 16.71 -0.67 -21.00
C THR A 284 17.92 -0.27 -21.85
N GLN A 285 18.96 0.25 -21.21
CA GLN A 285 20.24 0.58 -21.84
C GLN A 285 21.34 -0.23 -21.16
N GLY A 286 22.15 -0.93 -21.95
CA GLY A 286 23.23 -1.78 -21.47
C GLY A 286 24.59 -1.06 -21.47
N LEU A 287 25.63 -1.77 -21.90
CA LEU A 287 27.00 -1.26 -21.90
C LEU A 287 27.17 -0.19 -23.00
N GLU A 288 27.63 1.00 -22.65
CA GLU A 288 27.95 2.06 -23.61
C GLU A 288 29.47 2.19 -23.78
N TYR A 289 29.91 2.47 -25.01
CA TYR A 289 31.29 2.82 -25.31
C TYR A 289 31.34 4.28 -25.75
N VAL A 290 31.70 5.16 -24.82
CA VAL A 290 31.75 6.62 -25.04
C VAL A 290 33.16 7.12 -24.68
N ASP A 291 33.77 7.87 -25.59
CA ASP A 291 35.12 8.45 -25.42
C ASP A 291 36.22 7.43 -25.07
N GLY A 292 36.14 6.22 -25.62
CA GLY A 292 37.12 5.16 -25.39
C GLY A 292 36.98 4.44 -24.03
N GLN A 293 35.95 4.77 -23.24
CA GLN A 293 35.66 4.16 -21.95
C GLN A 293 34.36 3.37 -21.99
N PHE A 294 34.39 2.18 -21.40
CA PHE A 294 33.19 1.40 -21.13
C PHE A 294 32.43 2.02 -19.95
N ARG A 295 31.17 2.37 -20.18
CA ARG A 295 30.23 2.76 -19.13
C ARG A 295 29.13 1.72 -19.05
N ALA A 296 28.72 1.37 -17.84
CA ALA A 296 27.61 0.47 -17.60
C ALA A 296 26.61 1.16 -16.67
N PRO A 297 25.31 0.85 -16.80
CA PRO A 297 24.31 1.34 -15.87
C PRO A 297 24.59 0.83 -14.45
N PRO A 298 24.20 1.57 -13.40
CA PRO A 298 23.42 2.82 -13.42
C PRO A 298 24.26 4.05 -13.80
N PHE A 299 23.75 4.85 -14.74
CA PHE A 299 24.35 6.11 -15.16
C PHE A 299 23.97 7.23 -14.19
N ALA A 300 24.95 8.06 -13.84
CA ALA A 300 24.74 9.23 -13.01
C ALA A 300 23.88 10.28 -13.73
N PRO A 301 23.22 11.20 -13.00
CA PRO A 301 22.46 12.29 -13.60
C PRO A 301 23.29 13.12 -14.58
N ASP A 302 22.78 13.28 -15.79
CA ASP A 302 23.40 14.06 -16.87
C ASP A 302 22.34 14.79 -17.72
N ALA A 303 22.72 15.32 -18.89
CA ALA A 303 21.81 16.04 -19.76
C ALA A 303 20.77 15.15 -20.45
N ILE A 304 21.05 13.85 -20.62
CA ILE A 304 20.15 12.89 -21.27
C ILE A 304 19.22 12.28 -20.21
N HIS A 305 19.76 11.94 -19.05
CA HIS A 305 19.07 11.35 -17.91
C HIS A 305 19.13 12.33 -16.72
N PRO A 306 18.18 13.30 -16.62
CA PRO A 306 18.26 14.38 -15.63
C PRO A 306 18.29 13.90 -14.17
N LEU A 307 17.70 12.73 -13.89
CA LEU A 307 17.71 12.09 -12.56
C LEU A 307 18.57 10.82 -12.51
N GLY A 308 19.36 10.56 -13.55
CA GLY A 308 20.15 9.34 -13.74
C GLY A 308 19.30 8.14 -14.18
N THR A 309 19.93 6.98 -14.26
CA THR A 309 19.26 5.72 -14.63
C THR A 309 19.26 4.72 -13.48
N ASP A 310 18.40 3.70 -13.59
CA ASP A 310 18.40 2.54 -12.71
C ASP A 310 19.44 1.49 -13.12
N ALA A 311 19.49 0.35 -12.42
CA ALA A 311 20.43 -0.73 -12.71
C ALA A 311 20.26 -1.38 -14.10
N LEU A 312 19.15 -1.12 -14.79
CA LEU A 312 18.89 -1.58 -16.16
C LEU A 312 19.07 -0.47 -17.20
N GLY A 313 19.61 0.68 -16.80
CA GLY A 313 19.79 1.83 -17.69
C GLY A 313 18.48 2.53 -18.05
N ARG A 314 17.39 2.31 -17.30
CA ARG A 314 16.11 2.99 -17.52
C ARG A 314 16.11 4.36 -16.85
N ASP A 315 15.60 5.37 -17.52
CA ASP A 315 15.54 6.75 -17.00
C ASP A 315 14.68 6.87 -15.73
N VAL A 316 15.28 7.33 -14.63
CA VAL A 316 14.62 7.42 -13.31
C VAL A 316 13.48 8.45 -13.33
N LEU A 317 13.60 9.54 -14.08
CA LEU A 317 12.53 10.55 -14.18
C LEU A 317 11.29 9.97 -14.85
N SER A 318 11.48 9.28 -15.98
CA SER A 318 10.42 8.58 -16.71
C SER A 318 9.76 7.52 -15.85
N LEU A 319 10.54 6.76 -15.07
CA LEU A 319 10.01 5.77 -14.13
C LEU A 319 9.21 6.41 -12.99
N ILE A 320 9.61 7.57 -12.47
CA ILE A 320 8.85 8.29 -11.43
C ILE A 320 7.54 8.83 -12.01
N LEU A 321 7.56 9.42 -13.19
CA LEU A 321 6.35 9.98 -13.82
C LEU A 321 5.35 8.89 -14.21
N ALA A 322 5.81 7.80 -14.82
CA ALA A 322 4.97 6.64 -15.14
C ALA A 322 4.53 5.89 -13.87
N GLY A 323 5.42 5.75 -12.89
CA GLY A 323 5.16 5.05 -11.64
C GLY A 323 4.17 5.75 -10.72
N ALA A 324 4.00 7.06 -10.86
CA ALA A 324 3.02 7.83 -10.11
C ALA A 324 1.60 7.30 -10.35
N GLN A 325 1.30 6.89 -11.57
CA GLN A 325 -0.03 6.41 -11.95
C GLN A 325 -0.42 5.14 -11.22
N GLN A 326 0.41 4.10 -11.31
CA GLN A 326 0.15 2.82 -10.67
C GLN A 326 0.07 2.97 -9.14
N THR A 327 1.02 3.73 -8.57
CA THR A 327 1.10 3.96 -7.12
C THR A 327 -0.13 4.71 -6.59
N LEU A 328 -0.51 5.83 -7.23
CA LEU A 328 -1.64 6.64 -6.79
C LEU A 328 -2.98 5.97 -7.09
N LEU A 329 -3.11 5.25 -8.21
CA LEU A 329 -4.33 4.50 -8.54
C LEU A 329 -4.59 3.38 -7.52
N LEU A 330 -3.56 2.62 -7.16
CA LEU A 330 -3.67 1.59 -6.13
C LEU A 330 -4.05 2.22 -4.78
N ALA A 331 -3.35 3.28 -4.36
CA ALA A 331 -3.64 3.95 -3.10
C ALA A 331 -5.08 4.49 -3.05
N LEU A 332 -5.53 5.15 -4.12
CA LEU A 332 -6.89 5.66 -4.25
C LEU A 332 -7.93 4.54 -4.19
N SER A 333 -7.67 3.43 -4.86
CA SER A 333 -8.57 2.27 -4.88
C SER A 333 -8.69 1.63 -3.49
N VAL A 334 -7.56 1.47 -2.78
CA VAL A 334 -7.54 0.96 -1.40
C VAL A 334 -8.32 1.90 -0.48
N VAL A 335 -8.09 3.21 -0.53
CA VAL A 335 -8.80 4.18 0.30
C VAL A 335 -10.30 4.20 -0.01
N ALA A 336 -10.68 4.14 -1.29
CA ALA A 336 -12.09 4.07 -1.68
C ALA A 336 -12.77 2.82 -1.11
N VAL A 337 -12.15 1.64 -1.23
CA VAL A 337 -12.70 0.39 -0.67
C VAL A 337 -12.77 0.47 0.86
N ARG A 338 -11.72 0.94 1.53
CA ARG A 338 -11.71 1.12 3.00
C ARG A 338 -12.80 2.09 3.45
N LEU A 339 -13.02 3.19 2.74
CA LEU A 339 -14.08 4.17 3.06
C LEU A 339 -15.46 3.56 2.92
N VAL A 340 -15.72 2.82 1.85
CA VAL A 340 -17.02 2.16 1.63
C VAL A 340 -17.26 1.10 2.71
N VAL A 341 -16.30 0.19 2.91
CA VAL A 341 -16.42 -0.89 3.92
C VAL A 341 -16.50 -0.32 5.33
N GLY A 342 -15.60 0.61 5.67
CA GLY A 342 -15.57 1.28 6.97
C GLY A 342 -16.82 2.09 7.24
N PHE A 343 -17.35 2.81 6.25
CA PHE A 343 -18.61 3.54 6.40
C PHE A 343 -19.78 2.61 6.66
N VAL A 344 -19.93 1.55 5.86
CA VAL A 344 -21.04 0.61 6.02
C VAL A 344 -20.98 -0.07 7.39
N LEU A 345 -19.83 -0.64 7.76
CA LEU A 345 -19.66 -1.33 9.03
C LEU A 345 -19.77 -0.36 10.22
N GLY A 346 -19.24 0.85 10.10
CA GLY A 346 -19.23 1.85 11.17
C GLY A 346 -20.61 2.44 11.41
N ALA A 347 -21.35 2.73 10.34
CA ALA A 347 -22.73 3.19 10.44
C ALA A 347 -23.63 2.11 11.05
N LEU A 348 -23.42 0.83 10.69
CA LEU A 348 -24.14 -0.29 11.30
C LEU A 348 -23.80 -0.43 12.80
N ALA A 349 -22.51 -0.44 13.16
CA ALA A 349 -22.07 -0.54 14.55
C ALA A 349 -22.58 0.64 15.40
N GLY A 350 -22.53 1.86 14.87
CA GLY A 350 -22.99 3.07 15.57
C GLY A 350 -24.51 3.16 15.67
N TRP A 351 -25.24 2.72 14.63
CA TRP A 351 -26.69 2.69 14.65
C TRP A 351 -27.24 1.64 15.61
N PHE A 352 -26.63 0.45 15.61
CA PHE A 352 -26.96 -0.66 16.50
C PHE A 352 -25.98 -0.73 17.68
N SER A 353 -25.74 0.42 18.33
CA SER A 353 -24.85 0.50 19.49
C SER A 353 -25.25 -0.47 20.60
N ASP A 354 -24.25 -0.98 21.33
CA ASP A 354 -24.42 -1.89 22.48
C ASP A 354 -25.00 -3.27 22.11
N THR A 355 -25.14 -3.57 20.82
CA THR A 355 -25.54 -4.90 20.33
C THR A 355 -24.35 -5.84 20.19
N TRP A 356 -24.62 -7.12 19.92
CA TRP A 356 -23.58 -8.09 19.57
C TRP A 356 -22.83 -7.72 18.28
N LEU A 357 -23.51 -7.06 17.34
CA LEU A 357 -22.93 -6.62 16.07
C LEU A 357 -21.90 -5.52 16.33
N ASP A 358 -22.23 -4.55 17.16
CA ASP A 358 -21.31 -3.52 17.60
C ASP A 358 -20.07 -4.13 18.29
N ARG A 359 -20.30 -4.96 19.32
CA ARG A 359 -19.21 -5.64 20.05
C ARG A 359 -18.34 -6.54 19.16
N GLY A 360 -18.95 -7.25 18.21
CA GLY A 360 -18.25 -8.12 17.28
C GLY A 360 -17.40 -7.34 16.27
N LEU A 361 -17.93 -6.26 15.70
CA LEU A 361 -17.19 -5.41 14.76
C LEU A 361 -16.05 -4.65 15.44
N VAL A 362 -16.28 -4.09 16.62
CA VAL A 362 -15.24 -3.44 17.42
C VAL A 362 -14.17 -4.45 17.81
N GLY A 363 -14.56 -5.64 18.30
CA GLY A 363 -13.62 -6.70 18.66
C GLY A 363 -12.79 -7.20 17.48
N LEU A 364 -13.38 -7.37 16.29
CA LEU A 364 -12.66 -7.77 15.09
C LEU A 364 -11.64 -6.70 14.67
N ALA A 365 -12.03 -5.42 14.71
CA ALA A 365 -11.13 -4.32 14.41
C ALA A 365 -9.97 -4.25 15.42
N GLU A 366 -10.22 -4.48 16.71
CA GLU A 366 -9.19 -4.53 17.76
C GLU A 366 -8.23 -5.69 17.56
N VAL A 367 -8.72 -6.88 17.20
CA VAL A 367 -7.87 -8.05 16.90
C VAL A 367 -6.94 -7.77 15.73
N LEU A 368 -7.45 -7.19 14.64
CA LEU A 368 -6.63 -6.84 13.48
C LEU A 368 -5.61 -5.74 13.82
N ALA A 369 -6.03 -4.72 14.58
CA ALA A 369 -5.15 -3.64 15.02
C ALA A 369 -4.06 -4.09 16.01
N ALA A 370 -4.20 -5.26 16.63
CA ALA A 370 -3.16 -5.84 17.47
C ALA A 370 -1.95 -6.32 16.66
N PHE A 371 -2.10 -6.60 15.36
CA PHE A 371 -1.00 -6.92 14.47
C PHE A 371 -0.37 -5.63 13.91
N PRO A 372 0.97 -5.56 13.79
CA PRO A 372 1.60 -4.46 13.08
C PRO A 372 1.16 -4.44 11.61
N THR A 373 0.71 -3.27 11.16
CA THR A 373 0.04 -3.07 9.86
C THR A 373 0.91 -3.50 8.68
N LEU A 374 2.22 -3.24 8.76
CA LEU A 374 3.18 -3.64 7.72
C LEU A 374 3.28 -5.16 7.60
N LEU A 375 3.42 -5.86 8.73
CA LEU A 375 3.54 -7.32 8.72
C LEU A 375 2.24 -7.96 8.27
N LEU A 376 1.09 -7.50 8.80
CA LEU A 376 -0.20 -8.03 8.40
C LEU A 376 -0.44 -7.83 6.90
N ALA A 377 -0.13 -6.65 6.36
CA ALA A 377 -0.20 -6.38 4.92
C ALA A 377 0.68 -7.35 4.13
N MET A 378 1.93 -7.54 4.55
CA MET A 378 2.85 -8.49 3.93
C MET A 378 2.33 -9.93 3.95
N ILE A 379 1.87 -10.45 5.11
CA ILE A 379 1.31 -11.81 5.20
C ILE A 379 0.15 -11.97 4.22
N LEU A 380 -0.76 -11.00 4.20
CA LEU A 380 -1.95 -11.08 3.34
C LEU A 380 -1.57 -11.00 1.86
N ILE A 381 -0.67 -10.10 1.47
CA ILE A 381 -0.25 -9.95 0.07
C ILE A 381 0.50 -11.20 -0.41
N LEU A 382 1.43 -11.72 0.39
CA LEU A 382 2.18 -12.93 0.05
C LEU A 382 1.25 -14.16 0.02
N GLY A 383 0.36 -14.29 1.01
CA GLY A 383 -0.60 -15.39 1.10
C GLY A 383 -1.66 -15.39 0.00
N LEU A 384 -2.10 -14.19 -0.45
CA LEU A 384 -2.98 -14.05 -1.61
C LEU A 384 -2.24 -14.25 -2.94
N GLY A 385 -0.91 -14.23 -2.94
CA GLY A 385 -0.06 -14.39 -4.11
C GLY A 385 0.30 -13.06 -4.76
N ILE A 386 1.51 -12.56 -4.46
CA ILE A 386 2.04 -11.29 -4.98
C ILE A 386 2.08 -11.21 -6.52
N ARG A 387 2.19 -12.38 -7.19
CA ARG A 387 2.18 -12.50 -8.67
C ARG A 387 0.83 -12.19 -9.31
N GLN A 388 -0.26 -12.15 -8.54
CA GLN A 388 -1.57 -11.70 -9.06
C GLN A 388 -1.59 -10.19 -9.34
N GLY A 389 -0.57 -9.44 -8.90
CA GLY A 389 -0.44 -8.01 -9.15
C GLY A 389 -1.34 -7.17 -8.25
N MET A 390 -2.01 -6.18 -8.85
CA MET A 390 -2.79 -5.17 -8.12
C MET A 390 -3.90 -5.73 -7.22
N PRO A 391 -4.67 -6.79 -7.58
CA PRO A 391 -5.72 -7.35 -6.74
C PRO A 391 -5.24 -7.84 -5.36
N ALA A 392 -4.06 -8.47 -5.28
CA ALA A 392 -3.51 -8.96 -4.01
C ALA A 392 -3.25 -7.79 -3.04
N PHE A 393 -2.69 -6.69 -3.55
CA PHE A 393 -2.49 -5.46 -2.79
C PHE A 393 -3.81 -4.80 -2.41
N LEU A 394 -4.76 -4.71 -3.34
CA LEU A 394 -6.06 -4.11 -3.09
C LEU A 394 -6.78 -4.82 -1.92
N ILE A 395 -6.88 -6.15 -1.97
CA ILE A 395 -7.55 -6.95 -0.94
C ILE A 395 -6.75 -6.90 0.37
N GLY A 396 -5.45 -7.18 0.33
CA GLY A 396 -4.59 -7.22 1.50
C GLY A 396 -4.59 -5.89 2.25
N LEU A 397 -4.38 -4.77 1.56
CA LEU A 397 -4.36 -3.45 2.18
C LEU A 397 -5.76 -2.99 2.62
N SER A 398 -6.83 -3.36 1.92
CA SER A 398 -8.19 -3.03 2.37
C SER A 398 -8.58 -3.74 3.66
N LEU A 399 -8.16 -5.00 3.84
CA LEU A 399 -8.40 -5.78 5.05
C LEU A 399 -7.64 -5.24 6.28
N VAL A 400 -6.47 -4.63 6.09
CA VAL A 400 -5.65 -4.12 7.20
C VAL A 400 -6.22 -2.82 7.81
N GLY A 401 -6.84 -1.95 7.02
CA GLY A 401 -7.14 -0.57 7.48
C GLY A 401 -8.62 -0.17 7.57
N TRP A 402 -9.57 -1.06 7.26
CA TRP A 402 -10.99 -0.72 7.35
C TRP A 402 -11.46 -0.40 8.79
N GLY A 403 -10.80 -0.97 9.79
CA GLY A 403 -11.17 -0.84 11.20
C GLY A 403 -11.08 0.61 11.72
N GLU A 404 -10.05 1.36 11.31
CA GLU A 404 -9.86 2.76 11.74
C GLU A 404 -10.99 3.66 11.23
N ILE A 405 -11.35 3.51 9.95
CA ILE A 405 -12.47 4.24 9.33
C ILE A 405 -13.80 3.81 9.95
N MET A 406 -13.98 2.51 10.20
CA MET A 406 -15.18 1.97 10.86
C MET A 406 -15.38 2.59 12.23
N GLN A 407 -14.34 2.64 13.06
CA GLN A 407 -14.41 3.24 14.41
C GLN A 407 -14.71 4.73 14.34
N PHE A 408 -14.11 5.46 13.39
CA PHE A 408 -14.40 6.87 13.17
C PHE A 408 -15.88 7.07 12.81
N VAL A 409 -16.39 6.38 11.78
CA VAL A 409 -17.79 6.49 11.35
C VAL A 409 -18.76 6.07 12.45
N ARG A 410 -18.43 5.04 13.21
CA ARG A 410 -19.19 4.60 14.39
C ARG A 410 -19.29 5.73 15.41
N SER A 411 -18.16 6.34 15.79
CA SER A 411 -18.12 7.41 16.79
C SER A 411 -18.95 8.62 16.35
N GLU A 412 -18.87 8.99 15.08
CA GLU A 412 -19.65 10.09 14.53
C GLU A 412 -21.15 9.75 14.43
N THR A 413 -21.49 8.52 14.05
CA THR A 413 -22.89 8.05 14.01
C THR A 413 -23.51 8.09 15.40
N LEU A 414 -22.78 7.66 16.44
CA LEU A 414 -23.21 7.77 17.83
C LEU A 414 -23.46 9.22 18.25
N SER A 415 -22.67 10.18 17.74
CA SER A 415 -22.84 11.60 18.02
C SER A 415 -24.03 12.24 17.30
N ILE A 416 -24.39 11.72 16.12
CA ILE A 416 -25.49 12.24 15.28
C ILE A 416 -26.83 11.65 15.69
N ARG A 417 -26.86 10.37 16.09
CA ARG A 417 -28.08 9.64 16.45
C ARG A 417 -28.98 10.37 17.46
N PRO A 418 -28.49 10.98 18.56
CA PRO A 418 -29.33 11.66 19.55
C PRO A 418 -29.75 13.09 19.13
N ARG A 419 -29.54 13.51 17.87
CA ARG A 419 -29.89 14.88 17.45
C ARG A 419 -31.39 15.00 17.14
N PRO A 420 -32.05 16.14 17.44
CA PRO A 420 -33.50 16.31 17.29
C PRO A 420 -34.06 16.05 15.88
N PHE A 421 -33.27 16.30 14.83
CA PHE A 421 -33.71 16.02 13.46
C PHE A 421 -33.78 14.52 13.14
N ILE A 422 -32.98 13.68 13.82
CA ILE A 422 -33.07 12.23 13.72
C ILE A 422 -34.31 11.73 14.47
N GLU A 423 -34.54 12.23 15.69
CA GLU A 423 -35.75 11.91 16.47
C GLU A 423 -37.03 12.24 15.70
N SER A 424 -37.04 13.40 15.03
CA SER A 424 -38.14 13.81 14.15
C SER A 424 -38.32 12.85 12.97
N ALA A 425 -37.23 12.42 12.32
CA ALA A 425 -37.28 11.47 11.22
C ALA A 425 -37.83 10.09 11.66
N VAL A 426 -37.45 9.63 12.86
CA VAL A 426 -37.98 8.41 13.47
C VAL A 426 -39.46 8.54 13.80
N ALA A 427 -39.90 9.69 14.34
CA ALA A 427 -41.31 9.95 14.67
C ALA A 427 -42.22 9.94 13.42
N VAL A 428 -41.68 10.35 12.26
CA VAL A 428 -42.36 10.29 10.95
C VAL A 428 -42.35 8.87 10.35
N GLY A 429 -41.72 7.89 11.01
CA GLY A 429 -41.69 6.49 10.59
C GLY A 429 -40.63 6.17 9.54
N GLN A 430 -39.56 6.97 9.41
CA GLN A 430 -38.47 6.63 8.49
C GLN A 430 -37.72 5.38 8.96
N THR A 431 -37.35 4.51 8.01
CA THR A 431 -36.58 3.29 8.29
C THR A 431 -35.11 3.61 8.53
N ALA A 432 -34.42 2.79 9.32
CA ALA A 432 -33.00 2.98 9.66
C ALA A 432 -32.09 3.17 8.43
N PRO A 433 -32.14 2.34 7.36
CA PRO A 433 -31.30 2.57 6.18
C PRO A 433 -31.57 3.92 5.52
N ARG A 434 -32.85 4.33 5.47
CA ARG A 434 -33.23 5.63 4.92
C ARG A 434 -32.68 6.78 5.75
N ILE A 435 -32.71 6.66 7.08
CA ILE A 435 -32.11 7.66 7.98
C ILE A 435 -30.60 7.73 7.81
N VAL A 436 -29.91 6.59 7.71
CA VAL A 436 -28.47 6.55 7.52
C VAL A 436 -28.07 7.23 6.20
N TRP A 437 -28.71 6.88 5.09
CA TRP A 437 -28.38 7.44 3.78
C TRP A 437 -28.81 8.91 3.62
N GLN A 438 -29.96 9.31 4.17
CA GLN A 438 -30.50 10.67 3.98
C GLN A 438 -30.02 11.68 5.02
N HIS A 439 -29.68 11.23 6.23
CA HIS A 439 -29.31 12.10 7.34
C HIS A 439 -27.92 11.85 7.90
N VAL A 440 -27.47 10.59 8.05
CA VAL A 440 -26.14 10.32 8.64
C VAL A 440 -25.03 10.57 7.63
N LEU A 441 -24.99 9.83 6.51
CA LEU A 441 -23.95 9.96 5.47
C LEU A 441 -23.71 11.43 5.07
N PRO A 442 -24.75 12.21 4.76
CA PRO A 442 -24.54 13.56 4.26
C PRO A 442 -23.89 14.49 5.28
N ASN A 443 -24.13 14.26 6.58
CA ASN A 443 -23.47 14.98 7.67
C ASN A 443 -22.02 14.49 7.91
N LEU A 444 -21.70 13.25 7.54
CA LEU A 444 -20.35 12.69 7.66
C LEU A 444 -19.45 13.01 6.47
N LEU A 445 -20.02 13.28 5.29
CA LEU A 445 -19.27 13.50 4.06
C LEU A 445 -18.09 14.50 4.20
N PRO A 446 -18.24 15.69 4.81
CA PRO A 446 -17.12 16.62 4.95
C PRO A 446 -15.94 16.04 5.76
N ALA A 447 -16.26 15.29 6.81
CA ALA A 447 -15.26 14.63 7.63
C ALA A 447 -14.64 13.42 6.90
N LEU A 448 -15.45 12.66 6.16
CA LEU A 448 -14.98 11.52 5.36
C LEU A 448 -14.04 11.94 4.23
N ILE A 449 -14.27 13.10 3.59
CA ILE A 449 -13.34 13.61 2.56
C ILE A 449 -12.00 13.99 3.20
N SER A 450 -12.03 14.60 4.39
CA SER A 450 -10.81 14.96 5.12
C SER A 450 -10.06 13.70 5.56
N LEU A 451 -10.78 12.69 6.04
CA LEU A 451 -10.25 11.39 6.42
C LEU A 451 -9.66 10.65 5.21
N ALA A 452 -10.33 10.68 4.06
CA ALA A 452 -9.85 10.07 2.81
C ALA A 452 -8.45 10.58 2.44
N ALA A 453 -8.23 11.89 2.53
CA ALA A 453 -6.92 12.49 2.25
C ALA A 453 -5.85 12.05 3.26
N LEU A 454 -6.19 11.94 4.55
CA LEU A 454 -5.25 11.43 5.56
C LEU A 454 -4.93 9.95 5.35
N GLU A 455 -5.94 9.14 5.01
CA GLU A 455 -5.80 7.72 4.67
C GLU A 455 -4.93 7.51 3.42
N MET A 456 -5.02 8.38 2.42
CA MET A 456 -4.12 8.35 1.27
C MET A 456 -2.66 8.45 1.70
N GLY A 457 -2.34 9.37 2.62
CA GLY A 457 -0.99 9.49 3.18
C GLY A 457 -0.55 8.23 3.93
N ALA A 458 -1.44 7.62 4.71
CA ALA A 458 -1.15 6.39 5.45
C ALA A 458 -0.95 5.17 4.52
N VAL A 459 -1.76 5.03 3.48
CA VAL A 459 -1.63 3.96 2.48
C VAL A 459 -0.36 4.12 1.66
N LEU A 460 -0.04 5.34 1.21
CA LEU A 460 1.21 5.61 0.48
C LEU A 460 2.45 5.37 1.33
N MET A 461 2.39 5.70 2.63
CA MET A 461 3.45 5.37 3.58
C MET A 461 3.68 3.85 3.64
N LEU A 462 2.60 3.09 3.82
CA LEU A 462 2.65 1.63 3.88
C LEU A 462 3.15 1.01 2.57
N LEU A 463 2.72 1.53 1.41
CA LEU A 463 3.21 1.10 0.10
C LEU A 463 4.71 1.36 -0.08
N GLY A 464 5.21 2.51 0.36
CA GLY A 464 6.64 2.82 0.33
C GLY A 464 7.45 1.89 1.23
N GLU A 465 6.96 1.60 2.44
CA GLU A 465 7.60 0.66 3.36
C GLU A 465 7.59 -0.78 2.80
N LEU A 466 6.48 -1.23 2.21
CA LEU A 466 6.39 -2.54 1.54
C LEU A 466 7.32 -2.63 0.33
N GLY A 467 7.33 -1.60 -0.52
CA GLY A 467 8.19 -1.53 -1.71
C GLY A 467 9.67 -1.62 -1.35
N PHE A 468 10.08 -0.90 -0.31
CA PHE A 468 11.44 -0.99 0.24
C PHE A 468 11.81 -2.41 0.71
N ILE A 469 10.86 -3.13 1.32
CA ILE A 469 11.02 -4.51 1.80
C ILE A 469 11.04 -5.52 0.63
N GLY A 470 10.76 -5.08 -0.60
CA GLY A 470 10.73 -5.91 -1.79
C GLY A 470 9.35 -6.47 -2.12
N ILE A 471 8.30 -5.92 -1.50
CA ILE A 471 6.91 -6.28 -1.75
C ILE A 471 6.27 -5.18 -2.58
N PHE A 472 6.11 -5.46 -3.86
CA PHE A 472 5.57 -4.51 -4.84
C PHE A 472 4.71 -5.27 -5.87
N ILE A 473 3.92 -4.55 -6.66
CA ILE A 473 2.93 -5.10 -7.59
C ILE A 473 3.62 -6.05 -8.59
N GLY A 474 3.11 -7.29 -8.66
CA GLY A 474 3.61 -8.31 -9.59
C GLY A 474 4.80 -9.10 -9.06
N GLY A 475 5.45 -8.64 -7.99
CA GLY A 475 6.58 -9.36 -7.36
C GLY A 475 7.85 -9.41 -8.20
N GLY A 476 7.90 -8.67 -9.32
CA GLY A 476 9.03 -8.55 -10.23
C GLY A 476 9.31 -9.78 -11.10
N ALA A 477 10.11 -9.56 -12.13
CA ALA A 477 10.69 -10.58 -12.99
C ALA A 477 12.11 -10.92 -12.54
N PHE A 478 12.56 -12.13 -12.87
CA PHE A 478 13.88 -12.61 -12.53
C PHE A 478 14.55 -13.16 -13.77
N ALA A 479 15.75 -12.66 -14.05
CA ALA A 479 16.62 -13.21 -15.07
C ALA A 479 17.76 -13.96 -14.38
N GLU A 480 17.80 -15.28 -14.56
CA GLU A 480 18.99 -16.07 -14.29
C GLU A 480 19.92 -15.92 -15.50
N LEU A 481 21.00 -15.17 -15.30
CA LEU A 481 22.06 -15.07 -16.30
C LEU A 481 23.00 -16.25 -16.07
N ASP A 482 23.26 -17.03 -17.12
CA ASP A 482 24.14 -18.22 -17.10
C ASP A 482 25.63 -17.92 -16.80
N ILE A 483 25.94 -16.68 -16.41
CA ILE A 483 27.29 -16.16 -16.14
C ILE A 483 27.69 -16.32 -14.65
N GLY A 484 27.02 -17.20 -13.90
CA GLY A 484 27.30 -17.41 -12.47
C GLY A 484 27.01 -16.20 -11.57
N ALA A 485 26.27 -15.20 -12.07
CA ALA A 485 25.80 -14.06 -11.30
C ALA A 485 24.49 -14.41 -10.57
N ALA A 486 24.25 -13.79 -9.41
CA ALA A 486 22.98 -13.94 -8.72
C ALA A 486 21.80 -13.50 -9.62
N PRO A 487 20.61 -14.14 -9.54
CA PRO A 487 19.45 -13.77 -10.35
C PRO A 487 19.14 -12.28 -10.21
N TYR A 488 19.05 -11.57 -11.34
CA TYR A 488 18.68 -10.16 -11.33
C TYR A 488 17.17 -10.03 -11.10
N HIS A 489 16.78 -9.44 -9.97
CA HIS A 489 15.39 -9.10 -9.68
C HIS A 489 15.09 -7.69 -10.16
N TYR A 490 14.14 -7.54 -11.06
CA TYR A 490 13.70 -6.23 -11.53
C TYR A 490 12.20 -6.17 -11.69
N SER A 491 11.64 -4.97 -11.58
CA SER A 491 10.24 -4.75 -11.86
C SER A 491 10.04 -4.40 -13.33
N ASP A 492 9.16 -5.15 -13.97
CA ASP A 492 8.58 -4.87 -15.27
C ASP A 492 7.49 -3.77 -15.18
N VAL A 493 6.90 -3.55 -14.01
CA VAL A 493 5.90 -2.51 -13.79
C VAL A 493 6.56 -1.24 -13.24
N PRO A 494 6.42 -0.08 -13.92
CA PRO A 494 6.82 1.20 -13.37
C PRO A 494 5.87 1.57 -12.23
N GLU A 495 6.35 1.45 -11.00
CA GLU A 495 5.67 1.89 -9.78
C GLU A 495 6.72 2.33 -8.75
N TRP A 496 6.39 3.26 -7.86
CA TRP A 496 7.39 3.79 -6.93
C TRP A 496 7.87 2.76 -5.91
N GLY A 497 7.00 1.85 -5.47
CA GLY A 497 7.37 0.79 -4.52
C GLY A 497 8.43 -0.15 -5.09
N ALA A 498 8.26 -0.53 -6.36
CA ALA A 498 9.24 -1.31 -7.11
C ALA A 498 10.57 -0.58 -7.32
N LEU A 499 10.54 0.74 -7.56
CA LEU A 499 11.77 1.52 -7.67
C LEU A 499 12.62 1.45 -6.39
N LEU A 500 11.97 1.34 -5.22
CA LEU A 500 12.65 1.25 -3.92
C LEU A 500 13.13 -0.16 -3.56
N SER A 501 12.68 -1.21 -4.24
CA SER A 501 13.03 -2.60 -3.88
C SER A 501 14.49 -2.94 -4.19
N ASN A 502 15.00 -2.42 -5.31
CA ASN A 502 16.36 -2.63 -5.80
C ASN A 502 17.40 -1.69 -5.19
N VAL A 503 16.93 -0.59 -4.58
CA VAL A 503 17.77 0.40 -3.91
C VAL A 503 18.61 -0.20 -2.79
N ARG A 504 18.15 -1.28 -2.16
CA ARG A 504 18.81 -1.95 -1.04
C ARG A 504 20.28 -2.32 -1.27
N SER A 505 20.62 -2.78 -2.47
CA SER A 505 21.99 -3.20 -2.82
C SER A 505 22.86 -2.04 -3.28
N TYR A 506 22.25 -0.93 -3.69
CA TYR A 506 22.88 0.10 -4.50
C TYR A 506 22.82 1.52 -3.89
N ALA A 507 21.99 1.75 -2.86
CA ALA A 507 21.69 3.07 -2.32
C ALA A 507 22.92 3.90 -1.92
N ARG A 508 23.98 3.22 -1.46
CA ARG A 508 25.23 3.87 -1.03
C ARG A 508 26.14 4.24 -2.19
N SER A 509 26.18 3.39 -3.23
CA SER A 509 27.03 3.59 -4.41
C SER A 509 26.36 4.51 -5.44
N TYR A 510 25.04 4.43 -5.56
CA TYR A 510 24.24 5.13 -6.55
C TYR A 510 23.01 5.80 -5.88
N PRO A 511 23.22 6.91 -5.14
CA PRO A 511 22.17 7.49 -4.28
C PRO A 511 20.93 7.99 -5.02
N TRP A 512 21.05 8.43 -6.27
CA TRP A 512 19.93 8.96 -7.05
C TRP A 512 18.78 7.96 -7.23
N MET A 513 19.11 6.67 -7.42
CA MET A 513 18.13 5.59 -7.52
C MET A 513 17.23 5.49 -6.28
N ALA A 514 17.76 5.87 -5.12
CA ALA A 514 17.08 5.81 -3.83
C ALA A 514 16.34 7.10 -3.50
N VAL A 515 17.03 8.23 -3.65
CA VAL A 515 16.61 9.53 -3.15
C VAL A 515 15.38 10.04 -3.89
N TYR A 516 15.34 9.93 -5.22
CA TYR A 516 14.26 10.53 -6.00
C TYR A 516 12.92 9.78 -5.85
N PRO A 517 12.86 8.44 -5.93
CA PRO A 517 11.61 7.72 -5.65
C PRO A 517 11.14 7.89 -4.21
N ALA A 518 12.07 7.92 -3.24
CA ALA A 518 11.75 8.16 -1.84
C ALA A 518 11.20 9.58 -1.61
N LEU A 519 11.77 10.57 -2.29
CA LEU A 519 11.28 11.95 -2.28
C LEU A 519 9.88 12.06 -2.91
N ALA A 520 9.61 11.33 -4.00
CA ALA A 520 8.28 11.29 -4.63
C ALA A 520 7.22 10.77 -3.65
N PHE A 521 7.50 9.65 -2.95
CA PHE A 521 6.64 9.16 -1.86
C PHE A 521 6.45 10.21 -0.76
N PHE A 522 7.55 10.79 -0.27
CA PHE A 522 7.49 11.78 0.81
C PHE A 522 6.63 13.00 0.42
N LEU A 523 6.82 13.56 -0.77
CA LEU A 523 6.02 14.68 -1.26
C LEU A 523 4.55 14.30 -1.40
N ALA A 524 4.24 13.10 -1.89
CA ALA A 524 2.88 12.61 -1.97
C ALA A 524 2.22 12.47 -0.59
N ILE A 525 2.87 11.81 0.35
CA ILE A 525 2.38 11.63 1.72
C ILE A 525 2.19 12.99 2.40
N LEU A 526 3.16 13.90 2.25
CA LEU A 526 3.10 15.25 2.80
C LEU A 526 1.95 16.05 2.19
N GLY A 527 1.78 16.00 0.88
CA GLY A 527 0.71 16.70 0.16
C GLY A 527 -0.67 16.27 0.63
N PHE A 528 -0.92 14.95 0.69
CA PHE A 528 -2.19 14.40 1.17
C PHE A 528 -2.45 14.69 2.66
N ASN A 529 -1.43 14.60 3.52
CA ASN A 529 -1.56 14.93 4.94
C ASN A 529 -1.85 16.42 5.18
N LEU A 530 -1.17 17.31 4.47
CA LEU A 530 -1.40 18.75 4.53
C LEU A 530 -2.79 19.12 3.99
N PHE A 531 -3.19 18.51 2.87
CA PHE A 531 -4.50 18.72 2.25
C PHE A 531 -5.63 18.26 3.18
N GLY A 532 -5.53 17.05 3.75
CA GLY A 532 -6.53 16.51 4.67
C GLY A 532 -6.67 17.31 5.96
N GLU A 533 -5.55 17.70 6.58
CA GLU A 533 -5.55 18.58 7.76
C GLU A 533 -6.10 19.97 7.43
N GLY A 534 -5.74 20.50 6.24
CA GLY A 534 -6.27 21.76 5.72
C GLY A 534 -7.79 21.71 5.55
N LEU A 535 -8.30 20.63 4.96
CA LEU A 535 -9.73 20.42 4.73
C LEU A 535 -10.49 20.29 6.04
N ARG A 536 -9.95 19.55 7.02
CA ARG A 536 -10.52 19.43 8.36
C ARG A 536 -10.70 20.81 9.03
N ARG A 537 -9.64 21.64 9.03
CA ARG A 537 -9.71 23.01 9.57
C ARG A 537 -10.70 23.90 8.83
N MET A 538 -10.81 23.72 7.52
CA MET A 538 -11.80 24.45 6.70
C MET A 538 -13.22 24.05 7.10
N VAL A 539 -13.48 22.76 7.31
CA VAL A 539 -14.78 22.26 7.78
C VAL A 539 -15.13 22.85 9.16
N GLU A 540 -14.17 22.86 10.10
CA GLU A 540 -14.34 23.41 11.45
C GLU A 540 -14.59 24.93 11.45
N THR A 541 -13.96 25.69 10.54
CA THR A 541 -14.06 27.17 10.49
C THR A 541 -15.23 27.70 9.67
N VAL A 542 -15.59 27.03 8.58
CA VAL A 542 -16.62 27.49 7.64
C VAL A 542 -18.00 26.91 7.97
N GLY A 543 -18.07 25.75 8.64
CA GLY A 543 -19.34 25.05 8.88
C GLY A 543 -19.96 24.63 7.55
N ILE A 544 -19.27 23.75 6.81
CA ILE A 544 -19.71 23.33 5.47
C ILE A 544 -21.00 22.52 5.59
N GLY A 545 -22.12 23.12 5.18
CA GLY A 545 -23.41 22.46 5.14
C GLY A 545 -23.48 21.38 4.05
N VAL A 546 -24.13 20.27 4.40
CA VAL A 546 -24.42 19.08 3.58
C VAL A 546 -24.79 19.37 2.12
N ARG A 547 -25.58 20.41 1.87
CA ARG A 547 -26.13 20.76 0.54
C ARG A 547 -25.06 21.12 -0.50
N TRP A 548 -23.85 21.50 -0.08
CA TRP A 548 -22.76 21.83 -1.00
C TRP A 548 -22.09 20.57 -1.59
N VAL A 549 -22.01 19.49 -0.81
CA VAL A 549 -21.33 18.26 -1.23
C VAL A 549 -22.22 17.40 -2.12
N LEU A 550 -23.54 17.37 -1.92
CA LEU A 550 -24.47 16.54 -2.71
C LEU A 550 -25.22 17.32 -3.80
N ASN A 551 -24.54 18.24 -4.49
CA ASN A 551 -25.14 18.95 -5.63
C ASN A 551 -24.94 18.17 -6.95
N ARG A 552 -25.76 18.45 -7.97
CA ARG A 552 -25.62 17.93 -9.35
C ARG A 552 -24.20 18.15 -9.89
N THR A 553 -23.58 19.27 -9.53
CA THR A 553 -22.19 19.58 -9.88
C THR A 553 -21.20 18.60 -9.27
N THR A 554 -21.38 18.19 -8.00
CA THR A 554 -20.50 17.21 -7.37
C THR A 554 -20.66 15.84 -7.99
N PHE A 555 -21.89 15.45 -8.34
CA PHE A 555 -22.12 14.20 -9.07
C PHE A 555 -21.43 14.21 -10.44
N ALA A 556 -21.51 15.33 -11.17
CA ALA A 556 -20.79 15.51 -12.43
C ALA A 556 -19.27 15.42 -12.24
N VAL A 557 -18.72 16.07 -11.19
CA VAL A 557 -17.28 15.98 -10.86
C VAL A 557 -16.86 14.54 -10.54
N VAL A 558 -17.63 13.83 -9.72
CA VAL A 558 -17.36 12.42 -9.38
C VAL A 558 -17.42 11.54 -10.63
N LEU A 559 -18.42 11.76 -11.50
CA LEU A 559 -18.53 11.03 -12.77
C LEU A 559 -17.32 11.30 -13.67
N VAL A 560 -16.92 12.56 -13.82
CA VAL A 560 -15.71 12.93 -14.58
C VAL A 560 -14.46 12.29 -13.98
N LEU A 561 -14.33 12.25 -12.65
CA LEU A 561 -13.22 11.56 -11.98
C LEU A 561 -13.25 10.05 -12.25
N LEU A 562 -14.40 9.40 -12.18
CA LEU A 562 -14.53 7.96 -12.46
C LEU A 562 -14.22 7.63 -13.93
N LEU A 563 -14.71 8.44 -14.86
CA LEU A 563 -14.38 8.31 -16.28
C LEU A 563 -12.88 8.56 -16.52
N GLY A 564 -12.30 9.57 -15.85
CA GLY A 564 -10.87 9.85 -15.89
C GLY A 564 -10.03 8.69 -15.34
N LEU A 565 -10.47 8.04 -14.26
CA LEU A 565 -9.80 6.85 -13.71
C LEU A 565 -9.90 5.65 -14.66
N GLY A 566 -11.06 5.46 -15.30
CA GLY A 566 -11.23 4.44 -16.34
C GLY A 566 -10.29 4.69 -17.53
N TRP A 567 -10.24 5.93 -18.01
CA TRP A 567 -9.33 6.35 -19.08
C TRP A 567 -7.86 6.14 -18.71
N VAL A 568 -7.44 6.56 -17.50
CA VAL A 568 -6.07 6.30 -17.02
C VAL A 568 -5.80 4.80 -17.06
N ARG A 569 -6.67 3.97 -16.49
CA ARG A 569 -6.48 2.51 -16.48
C ARG A 569 -6.35 1.90 -17.88
N GLU A 570 -7.08 2.40 -18.88
CA GLU A 570 -7.07 1.87 -20.25
C GLU A 570 -5.90 2.37 -21.09
N ASN A 571 -5.39 3.56 -20.79
CA ASN A 571 -4.35 4.25 -21.57
C ASN A 571 -2.99 4.26 -20.87
N THR A 572 -2.83 3.60 -19.73
CA THR A 572 -1.55 3.60 -18.98
C THR A 572 -1.15 2.19 -18.58
N GLY A 573 0.14 2.05 -18.24
CA GLY A 573 0.76 0.76 -17.95
C GLY A 573 1.24 0.02 -19.20
N ALA A 574 1.83 -1.15 -18.96
CA ALA A 574 2.50 -1.94 -20.00
C ALA A 574 1.55 -2.31 -21.15
N VAL A 575 0.27 -2.58 -20.85
CA VAL A 575 -0.76 -2.90 -21.84
C VAL A 575 -0.96 -1.77 -22.86
N ALA A 576 -0.92 -0.50 -22.44
CA ALA A 576 -1.10 0.61 -23.37
C ALA A 576 0.05 0.72 -24.37
N ILE A 577 1.29 0.53 -23.89
CA ILE A 577 2.49 0.55 -24.73
C ILE A 577 2.55 -0.69 -25.63
N TYR A 578 2.32 -1.88 -25.07
CA TYR A 578 2.31 -3.11 -25.84
C TYR A 578 1.13 -3.18 -26.82
N ARG A 579 0.00 -2.51 -26.55
CA ARG A 579 -1.10 -2.40 -27.52
C ARG A 579 -0.65 -1.64 -28.76
N GLN A 580 0.06 -0.53 -28.59
CA GLN A 580 0.60 0.23 -29.72
C GLN A 580 1.63 -0.60 -30.51
N GLN A 581 2.50 -1.34 -29.82
CA GLN A 581 3.45 -2.26 -30.49
C GLN A 581 2.73 -3.42 -31.18
N ALA A 582 1.71 -4.02 -30.55
CA ALA A 582 0.93 -5.11 -31.14
C ALA A 582 0.17 -4.66 -32.39
N GLN A 583 -0.23 -3.40 -32.49
CA GLN A 583 -0.82 -2.84 -33.72
C GLN A 583 0.17 -2.77 -34.89
N THR A 584 1.48 -2.78 -34.61
CA THR A 584 2.52 -2.86 -35.66
C THR A 584 2.81 -4.29 -36.12
N PHE A 585 2.26 -5.31 -35.43
CA PHE A 585 2.45 -6.70 -35.80
C PHE A 585 1.67 -7.06 -37.06
N ASP A 586 2.40 -7.48 -38.10
CA ASP A 586 1.82 -7.99 -39.34
C ASP A 586 1.84 -9.53 -39.31
N ALA A 587 0.65 -10.12 -39.10
CA ALA A 587 0.48 -11.57 -39.07
C ALA A 587 0.79 -12.23 -40.42
N SER A 588 0.47 -11.56 -41.54
CA SER A 588 0.71 -12.08 -42.88
C SER A 588 2.21 -12.13 -43.19
N ARG A 589 2.93 -11.06 -42.87
CA ARG A 589 4.39 -11.00 -43.00
C ARG A 589 5.08 -12.02 -42.10
N SER A 590 4.63 -12.16 -40.85
CA SER A 590 5.19 -13.12 -39.90
C SER A 590 4.95 -14.56 -40.34
N LEU A 591 3.77 -14.86 -40.89
CA LEU A 591 3.48 -16.19 -41.46
C LEU A 591 4.29 -16.46 -42.72
N ALA A 592 4.51 -15.46 -43.57
CA ALA A 592 5.37 -15.58 -44.74
C ALA A 592 6.81 -15.90 -44.33
N LEU A 593 7.35 -15.17 -43.34
CA LEU A 593 8.67 -15.41 -42.77
C LEU A 593 8.79 -16.82 -42.17
N ALA A 594 7.79 -17.24 -41.39
CA ALA A 594 7.77 -18.58 -40.80
C ALA A 594 7.74 -19.69 -41.86
N ARG A 595 7.10 -19.45 -43.02
CA ARG A 595 7.09 -20.39 -44.15
C ARG A 595 8.42 -20.40 -44.90
N GLU A 596 9.02 -19.24 -45.12
CA GLU A 596 10.34 -19.11 -45.75
C GLU A 596 11.41 -19.82 -44.91
N LEU A 597 11.41 -19.61 -43.60
CA LEU A 597 12.29 -20.31 -42.65
C LEU A 597 11.98 -21.80 -42.47
N ALA A 598 10.85 -22.27 -43.00
CA ALA A 598 10.45 -23.68 -43.01
C ALA A 598 10.48 -24.28 -44.41
N ASP A 599 11.06 -23.59 -45.39
CA ASP A 599 11.16 -24.07 -46.76
C ASP A 599 11.95 -25.40 -46.79
N PRO A 600 11.44 -26.45 -47.45
CA PRO A 600 12.16 -27.71 -47.62
C PRO A 600 13.58 -27.55 -48.18
N ALA A 601 13.86 -26.52 -48.98
CA ALA A 601 15.19 -26.21 -49.51
C ALA A 601 16.21 -25.88 -48.42
N LEU A 602 15.77 -25.41 -47.24
CA LEU A 602 16.62 -25.09 -46.09
C LEU A 602 16.82 -26.28 -45.13
N GLN A 603 16.28 -27.46 -45.46
CA GLN A 603 16.36 -28.67 -44.62
C GLN A 603 15.74 -28.49 -43.22
N GLY A 604 14.83 -27.52 -43.06
CA GLY A 604 14.18 -27.21 -41.77
C GLY A 604 15.11 -26.51 -40.77
N ARG A 605 14.66 -26.43 -39.50
CA ARG A 605 15.34 -25.71 -38.39
C ARG A 605 15.93 -26.68 -37.36
N GLY A 606 16.39 -27.84 -37.81
CA GLY A 606 17.05 -28.83 -36.94
C GLY A 606 18.44 -28.35 -36.52
N LEU A 607 19.01 -28.95 -35.50
CA LEU A 607 20.43 -28.74 -35.20
C LEU A 607 21.27 -29.10 -36.45
N ASP A 608 22.30 -28.32 -36.74
CA ASP A 608 23.23 -28.49 -37.88
C ASP A 608 22.57 -28.42 -39.28
N THR A 609 21.44 -27.71 -39.42
CA THR A 609 20.81 -27.47 -40.74
C THR A 609 21.01 -26.03 -41.23
N PRO A 610 21.14 -25.80 -42.54
CA PRO A 610 21.22 -24.43 -43.10
C PRO A 610 20.05 -23.54 -42.72
N GLY A 611 18.85 -24.12 -42.54
CA GLY A 611 17.67 -23.37 -42.10
C GLY A 611 17.70 -22.94 -40.63
N LEU A 612 18.46 -23.62 -39.76
CA LEU A 612 18.70 -23.12 -38.41
C LEU A 612 19.54 -21.85 -38.45
N ASP A 613 20.64 -21.86 -39.21
CA ASP A 613 21.53 -20.72 -39.35
C ASP A 613 20.82 -19.53 -40.00
N ALA A 614 20.08 -19.77 -41.10
CA ALA A 614 19.29 -18.74 -41.76
C ALA A 614 18.20 -18.13 -40.84
N ALA A 615 17.57 -18.95 -39.98
CA ALA A 615 16.62 -18.47 -39.00
C ALA A 615 17.30 -17.63 -37.91
N ALA A 616 18.47 -18.06 -37.43
CA ALA A 616 19.24 -17.34 -36.43
C ALA A 616 19.73 -15.98 -36.98
N ASP A 617 20.21 -15.94 -38.23
CA ASP A 617 20.62 -14.72 -38.93
C ASP A 617 19.46 -13.74 -39.12
N GLN A 618 18.27 -14.21 -39.54
CA GLN A 618 17.10 -13.36 -39.66
C GLN A 618 16.67 -12.77 -38.31
N ILE A 619 16.71 -13.57 -37.23
CA ILE A 619 16.39 -13.09 -35.87
C ILE A 619 17.43 -12.05 -35.42
N ALA A 620 18.72 -12.30 -35.67
CA ALA A 620 19.79 -11.35 -35.37
C ALA A 620 19.62 -10.03 -36.15
N ALA A 621 19.28 -10.10 -37.43
CA ALA A 621 18.99 -8.92 -38.25
C ALA A 621 17.77 -8.15 -37.73
N ALA A 622 16.73 -8.85 -37.27
CA ALA A 622 15.58 -8.23 -36.63
C ALA A 622 15.96 -7.53 -35.31
N PHE A 623 16.81 -8.16 -34.48
CA PHE A 623 17.34 -7.52 -33.27
C PHE A 623 18.15 -6.27 -33.58
N GLN A 624 19.00 -6.31 -34.60
CA GLN A 624 19.75 -5.16 -35.06
C GLN A 624 18.86 -4.05 -35.58
N ALA A 625 17.84 -4.38 -36.38
CA ALA A 625 16.86 -3.41 -36.89
C ALA A 625 16.05 -2.74 -35.77
N LEU A 626 15.81 -3.46 -34.67
CA LEU A 626 15.19 -2.94 -33.45
C LEU A 626 16.15 -2.11 -32.59
N GLY A 627 17.44 -2.03 -32.96
CA GLY A 627 18.47 -1.35 -32.19
C GLY A 627 18.81 -2.04 -30.87
N LEU A 628 18.51 -3.34 -30.74
CA LEU A 628 18.87 -4.10 -29.54
C LEU A 628 20.39 -4.25 -29.47
N GLN A 629 20.94 -4.17 -28.27
CA GLN A 629 22.37 -4.35 -28.07
C GLN A 629 22.75 -5.83 -28.22
N PRO A 630 23.78 -6.17 -29.02
CA PRO A 630 24.26 -7.53 -29.09
C PRO A 630 24.97 -7.91 -27.79
N ALA A 631 24.65 -9.11 -27.27
CA ALA A 631 25.12 -9.61 -25.97
C ALA A 631 25.61 -11.08 -26.03
N GLY A 632 25.75 -11.60 -27.25
CA GLY A 632 26.32 -12.90 -27.54
C GLY A 632 27.84 -12.90 -27.48
N GLU A 633 28.43 -14.00 -27.93
CA GLU A 633 29.88 -14.14 -28.05
C GLU A 633 30.45 -13.04 -28.95
N ASP A 634 31.58 -12.46 -28.53
CA ASP A 634 32.25 -11.34 -29.21
C ASP A 634 31.36 -10.12 -29.52
N LEU A 635 30.36 -9.84 -28.66
CA LEU A 635 29.37 -8.76 -28.88
C LEU A 635 28.58 -8.93 -30.18
N THR A 636 28.26 -10.17 -30.54
CA THR A 636 27.30 -10.51 -31.61
C THR A 636 25.92 -10.80 -31.05
N TYR A 637 24.93 -11.11 -31.89
CA TYR A 637 23.63 -11.62 -31.42
C TYR A 637 23.63 -13.13 -31.18
N PHE A 638 24.77 -13.80 -31.40
CA PHE A 638 24.87 -15.25 -31.34
C PHE A 638 25.52 -15.69 -30.04
N GLN A 639 24.89 -16.65 -29.36
CA GLN A 639 25.52 -17.37 -28.26
C GLN A 639 25.55 -18.85 -28.62
N PRO A 640 26.59 -19.32 -29.34
CA PRO A 640 26.65 -20.70 -29.78
C PRO A 640 26.79 -21.63 -28.58
N ARG A 641 26.03 -22.73 -28.61
CA ARG A 641 26.15 -23.79 -27.60
C ARG A 641 26.34 -25.11 -28.31
N VAL A 642 27.49 -25.73 -28.07
CA VAL A 642 27.78 -27.07 -28.56
C VAL A 642 26.93 -28.07 -27.79
N ARG A 643 26.15 -28.88 -28.53
CA ARG A 643 25.35 -29.97 -27.97
C ARG A 643 25.50 -31.20 -28.85
N SER A 644 25.58 -32.36 -28.22
CA SER A 644 25.45 -33.65 -28.91
C SER A 644 23.98 -34.03 -28.95
N TYR A 645 23.49 -34.42 -30.12
CA TYR A 645 22.13 -34.93 -30.33
C TYR A 645 22.18 -36.06 -31.35
N GLU A 646 21.33 -37.06 -31.18
CA GLU A 646 21.19 -38.13 -32.16
C GLU A 646 20.12 -37.74 -33.18
N ARG A 647 20.43 -37.87 -34.47
CA ARG A 647 19.50 -37.65 -35.58
C ARG A 647 18.96 -39.01 -36.02
N LEU A 648 17.68 -39.05 -36.38
CA LEU A 648 17.07 -40.24 -36.93
C LEU A 648 17.66 -40.50 -38.33
N ASP A 649 18.41 -41.58 -38.49
CA ASP A 649 19.05 -41.96 -39.75
C ASP A 649 18.08 -42.70 -40.71
N ASP A 650 17.11 -43.46 -40.17
CA ASP A 650 16.05 -44.12 -40.96
C ASP A 650 14.74 -44.17 -40.14
N ILE A 651 13.61 -44.31 -40.83
CA ILE A 651 12.28 -44.44 -40.21
C ILE A 651 12.26 -45.73 -39.37
N PRO A 652 11.83 -45.68 -38.09
CA PRO A 652 11.67 -46.87 -37.26
C PRO A 652 10.84 -47.93 -37.96
N ARG A 653 11.36 -49.17 -37.97
CA ARG A 653 10.65 -50.31 -38.55
C ARG A 653 10.25 -51.26 -37.43
N LEU A 654 9.06 -51.84 -37.58
CA LEU A 654 8.63 -52.93 -36.72
C LEU A 654 9.45 -54.17 -37.07
N GLU A 655 10.24 -54.66 -36.13
CA GLU A 655 10.93 -55.94 -36.26
C GLU A 655 10.33 -56.95 -35.27
N LEU A 656 10.00 -58.14 -35.80
CA LEU A 656 9.53 -59.29 -35.03
C LEU A 656 10.71 -60.23 -34.83
N ASP A 657 11.12 -60.44 -33.58
CA ASP A 657 12.16 -61.41 -33.23
C ASP A 657 11.54 -62.82 -33.22
N THR A 658 12.04 -63.71 -34.09
CA THR A 658 11.48 -65.06 -34.33
C THR A 658 11.99 -66.12 -33.34
N GLY A 659 12.39 -65.70 -32.14
CA GLY A 659 12.73 -66.60 -31.04
C GLY A 659 11.53 -67.43 -30.52
N PRO A 660 11.75 -68.34 -29.55
CA PRO A 660 10.72 -69.24 -29.01
C PRO A 660 9.49 -68.54 -28.39
N ALA A 661 9.62 -67.24 -28.09
CA ALA A 661 8.54 -66.35 -27.73
C ALA A 661 8.67 -65.09 -28.61
N PRO A 662 7.70 -64.77 -29.48
CA PRO A 662 7.80 -63.60 -30.34
C PRO A 662 7.77 -62.32 -29.50
N VAL A 663 8.83 -61.54 -29.62
CA VAL A 663 8.94 -60.21 -29.00
C VAL A 663 8.99 -59.19 -30.13
N TYR A 664 8.15 -58.16 -30.05
CA TYR A 664 8.24 -57.05 -31.00
C TYR A 664 9.15 -55.96 -30.44
N ARG A 665 9.93 -55.32 -31.34
CA ARG A 665 10.72 -54.13 -31.04
C ARG A 665 10.14 -52.93 -31.78
N THR A 666 9.95 -51.83 -31.07
CA THR A 666 9.59 -50.55 -31.68
C THR A 666 10.58 -49.50 -31.19
N ASP A 667 11.34 -48.91 -32.13
CA ASP A 667 12.17 -47.74 -31.85
C ASP A 667 11.25 -46.52 -31.82
N TYR A 668 10.85 -46.08 -30.64
CA TYR A 668 10.14 -44.82 -30.48
C TYR A 668 10.48 -44.16 -29.15
N VAL A 669 10.33 -42.83 -29.12
CA VAL A 669 10.51 -42.02 -27.94
C VAL A 669 9.12 -41.63 -27.41
N GLU A 670 8.74 -42.15 -26.25
CA GLU A 670 7.41 -41.89 -25.67
C GLU A 670 7.24 -40.43 -25.24
N TYR A 671 8.32 -39.78 -24.82
CA TYR A 671 8.34 -38.35 -24.46
C TYR A 671 9.65 -37.70 -24.90
N PRO A 672 9.72 -37.08 -26.09
CA PRO A 672 10.91 -36.34 -26.50
C PRO A 672 11.14 -35.18 -25.52
N SER A 673 12.31 -35.15 -24.88
CA SER A 673 12.72 -34.08 -23.97
C SER A 673 14.01 -33.42 -24.44
N PHE A 674 14.34 -32.27 -23.86
CA PHE A 674 15.58 -31.52 -24.12
C PHE A 674 16.88 -32.31 -23.84
N PHE A 675 16.82 -33.45 -23.14
CA PHE A 675 17.99 -34.22 -22.68
C PHE A 675 17.97 -35.70 -23.09
N ARG A 676 16.85 -36.18 -23.65
CA ARG A 676 16.67 -37.60 -23.98
C ARG A 676 15.70 -37.72 -25.15
N ASN A 677 16.26 -38.05 -26.32
CA ASN A 677 15.55 -38.27 -27.57
C ASN A 677 15.79 -39.71 -28.10
N LEU A 678 16.08 -40.65 -27.19
CA LEU A 678 16.38 -42.05 -27.46
C LEU A 678 15.50 -42.95 -26.58
N GLY A 679 14.93 -44.01 -27.16
CA GLY A 679 14.13 -45.01 -26.46
C GLY A 679 13.93 -46.26 -27.32
N ALA A 680 13.98 -47.43 -26.69
CA ALA A 680 13.63 -48.72 -27.29
C ALA A 680 12.63 -49.41 -26.36
N ALA A 681 11.50 -49.85 -26.90
CA ALA A 681 10.49 -50.59 -26.16
C ALA A 681 10.39 -52.03 -26.68
N THR A 682 10.40 -52.98 -25.75
CA THR A 682 10.22 -54.42 -26.01
C THR A 682 8.96 -54.89 -25.30
N GLY A 683 8.04 -55.52 -26.02
CA GLY A 683 6.78 -56.02 -25.44
C GLY A 683 6.45 -57.45 -25.91
N PRO A 684 5.69 -58.22 -25.11
CA PRO A 684 5.17 -59.51 -25.55
C PRO A 684 4.15 -59.33 -26.68
N VAL A 685 4.17 -60.22 -27.67
CA VAL A 685 3.16 -60.30 -28.73
C VAL A 685 2.12 -61.35 -28.35
N GLU A 686 0.87 -60.94 -28.14
CA GLU A 686 -0.26 -61.88 -28.04
C GLU A 686 -0.89 -62.08 -29.42
N VAL A 687 -0.75 -63.28 -29.97
CA VAL A 687 -1.35 -63.65 -31.26
C VAL A 687 -2.76 -64.20 -31.02
N PHE A 688 -3.78 -63.41 -31.36
CA PHE A 688 -5.16 -63.88 -31.39
C PHE A 688 -5.46 -64.53 -32.73
N VAL A 689 -5.55 -65.87 -32.75
CA VAL A 689 -6.02 -66.63 -33.91
C VAL A 689 -7.54 -66.75 -33.81
N ALA A 690 -8.26 -66.06 -34.70
CA ALA A 690 -9.71 -66.20 -34.85
C ALA A 690 -10.02 -66.90 -36.18
N GLY A 691 -10.33 -68.18 -36.10
CA GLY A 691 -10.71 -69.05 -37.23
C GLY A 691 -10.69 -70.52 -36.82
N GLU A 692 -11.57 -71.34 -37.38
CA GLU A 692 -11.62 -72.79 -37.10
C GLU A 692 -10.34 -73.47 -37.62
N LEU A 693 -9.75 -74.30 -36.75
CA LEU A 693 -8.45 -74.98 -36.93
C LEU A 693 -8.39 -75.90 -38.16
#